data_AF-A0A0C1RK14-F1
#
_entry.id   AF-A0A0C1RK14-F1
#
_cell.length_a   1.000
_cell.length_b   1.000
_cell.length_c   1.000
_cell.angle_alpha   90.00
_cell.angle_beta   90.00
_cell.angle_gamma   90.00
#
_symmetry.space_group_name_H-M   'P 1'
#
loop_
_entity.id
_entity.type
_entity.pdbx_description
1 polymer ?
#
loop_
_entity_poly.entity_id
_entity_poly.type
_entity_poly.pdbx_seq_one_letter_code
_entity_poly.pdbx_strand_id
1 'polypeptide(L)'
;MTEQNVTENKNSFNIPELIPILPLHKVLVFPKTVIPLEVTGNLSLLVDEAMTKDRIIGLIMHKKETDNPNQYTMDDLHEVGTCAMIMKMVKTAENHTQMLLQGISRFSIVELIEGKLYKQARIKLIEETGVKDLETEALMSNLLSLFDQILRLSPFLPPEFGPMAKSITEAGILADLIASIINAPIEEKQKILDIADVKERLKAVTSMVNHQMEVLELGNKIQTKVKDDIDKSQREYYLRQQMKAIKQELGETDENTVETEEYRKKIEEKNLPEEAKKEALRELERLSRMHPSSAEYTVSSTYLDWITALPWNDATVDNLDIAKARQVLDEDHYGLIKPKKRIIEYLAVRKLKPDSKGPILCFVGPPGTGKTSLGHSIARALERKFVRMSLGGVHDEAEIRGHRRTYIGALPGRIIQGLRRAESNNPVFMLDEIDKVGSDFRGDPSSALLEVLDPQQNNSFSDHYLDVPFDLSHVMFITTANMLDTIPPALLDRLEVIELTGYTQEEKAKIAERYLIPRQLKENGLTDEQFKLNEKALNTIITGYTREAGVRNLEREIANACRGVAAQIAEGSITSKTVTDKDIPNYLGPVRVPTDVDSRITRPGIAIGLAWTPVGGDILFIEATAMRGKKGLALTGQLGDVMKESASAALSFIRTNAEELGVDSEFFDNMDIHIHVPAGAIPKDGPSAGVTMLTVLTSLLTNRKVKKHLAMTGEITLRGAVLPVGGIKEKVLAAYRAGIKTILLPAWNRKDLEDIPDNVQKSISFHFINDMMEVIKLALEPVKRKKPSVAPVKKRKPVIPVKKKKSASVRKKIAKTKK
;
A
#
# COMPACT_ATOMS: atom_id res chain seq x y z
N MET A 1 -32.40 -66.61 21.15
CA MET A 1 -32.14 -67.02 19.76
C MET A 1 -32.85 -66.06 18.83
N THR A 2 -32.11 -65.12 18.25
CA THR A 2 -31.95 -64.91 16.79
C THR A 2 -31.23 -63.59 16.61
N GLU A 3 -30.00 -63.70 16.12
CA GLU A 3 -29.20 -62.62 15.55
C GLU A 3 -30.02 -61.92 14.46
N GLN A 4 -30.04 -60.58 14.49
CA GLN A 4 -30.30 -59.79 13.29
C GLN A 4 -29.03 -59.01 12.98
N ASN A 5 -28.33 -59.51 11.96
CA ASN A 5 -27.27 -58.82 11.23
C ASN A 5 -27.74 -57.41 10.84
N VAL A 6 -27.20 -56.39 11.49
CA VAL A 6 -27.28 -55.02 10.98
C VAL A 6 -26.15 -54.85 9.98
N THR A 7 -26.53 -54.92 8.71
CA THR A 7 -25.73 -54.64 7.53
C THR A 7 -25.14 -53.23 7.59
N GLU A 8 -23.85 -53.11 7.33
CA GLU A 8 -23.12 -51.85 7.15
C GLU A 8 -23.72 -51.06 5.98
N ASN A 9 -24.51 -50.02 6.28
CA ASN A 9 -24.92 -49.03 5.29
C ASN A 9 -23.77 -48.05 5.04
N LYS A 10 -23.05 -48.23 3.92
CA LYS A 10 -22.28 -47.15 3.28
C LYS A 10 -23.26 -46.05 2.85
N ASN A 11 -23.34 -44.96 3.60
CA ASN A 11 -24.07 -43.76 3.19
C ASN A 11 -23.40 -43.14 1.96
N SER A 12 -23.83 -43.52 0.75
CA SER A 12 -23.46 -42.83 -0.47
C SER A 12 -24.29 -41.54 -0.58
N PHE A 13 -23.67 -40.39 -0.28
CA PHE A 13 -24.26 -39.09 -0.62
C PHE A 13 -24.42 -39.00 -2.14
N ASN A 14 -25.63 -38.74 -2.63
CA ASN A 14 -25.87 -38.54 -4.06
C ASN A 14 -25.41 -37.12 -4.44
N ILE A 15 -24.18 -36.97 -4.93
CA ILE A 15 -23.61 -35.67 -5.31
C ILE A 15 -24.02 -35.34 -6.75
N PRO A 16 -24.76 -34.24 -6.99
CA PRO A 16 -25.14 -33.83 -8.34
C PRO A 16 -23.92 -33.52 -9.21
N GLU A 17 -24.02 -33.76 -10.52
CA GLU A 17 -22.97 -33.36 -11.48
C GLU A 17 -22.78 -31.84 -11.56
N LEU A 18 -23.81 -31.07 -11.19
CA LEU A 18 -23.82 -29.61 -11.20
C LEU A 18 -24.07 -29.08 -9.79
N ILE A 19 -23.06 -28.44 -9.20
CA ILE A 19 -23.15 -27.85 -7.85
C ILE A 19 -22.78 -26.36 -7.83
N PRO A 20 -23.34 -25.58 -6.90
CA PRO A 20 -22.87 -24.22 -6.64
C PRO A 20 -21.44 -24.22 -6.10
N ILE A 21 -20.60 -23.28 -6.56
CA ILE A 21 -19.21 -23.15 -6.08
C ILE A 21 -19.09 -21.95 -5.16
N LEU A 22 -18.53 -22.18 -3.98
CA LEU A 22 -18.15 -21.17 -3.02
C LEU A 22 -16.61 -21.05 -3.01
N PRO A 23 -16.03 -20.01 -3.62
CA PRO A 23 -14.60 -19.78 -3.55
C PRO A 23 -14.22 -19.29 -2.15
N LEU A 24 -13.17 -19.87 -1.58
CA LEU A 24 -12.65 -19.53 -0.26
C LEU A 24 -11.24 -18.94 -0.38
N HIS A 25 -10.96 -17.90 0.41
CA HIS A 25 -9.62 -17.33 0.53
C HIS A 25 -8.98 -17.79 1.85
N LYS A 26 -7.80 -18.40 1.77
CA LYS A 26 -7.04 -18.91 2.92
C LYS A 26 -7.82 -19.87 3.85
N VAL A 27 -8.84 -20.55 3.33
CA VAL A 27 -9.59 -21.60 4.04
C VAL A 27 -9.66 -22.84 3.16
N LEU A 28 -9.28 -23.99 3.71
CA LEU A 28 -9.29 -25.29 3.04
C LEU A 28 -10.10 -26.27 3.89
N VAL A 29 -10.95 -27.05 3.24
CA VAL A 29 -11.81 -28.03 3.90
C VAL A 29 -11.50 -29.41 3.35
N PHE A 30 -11.21 -30.36 4.24
CA PHE A 30 -10.96 -31.76 3.88
C PHE A 30 -12.26 -32.58 3.96
N PRO A 31 -12.34 -33.72 3.27
CA PRO A 31 -13.44 -34.66 3.45
C PRO A 31 -13.61 -35.09 4.92
N LYS A 32 -14.85 -35.30 5.33
CA LYS A 32 -15.30 -35.68 6.68
C LYS A 32 -14.94 -34.70 7.81
N THR A 33 -14.36 -33.53 7.52
CA THR A 33 -14.16 -32.48 8.52
C THR A 33 -15.38 -31.56 8.61
N VAL A 34 -15.62 -31.02 9.81
CA VAL A 34 -16.72 -30.09 10.07
C VAL A 34 -16.13 -28.71 10.40
N ILE A 35 -16.58 -27.68 9.69
CA ILE A 35 -16.08 -26.31 9.86
C ILE A 35 -17.24 -25.30 9.90
N PRO A 36 -17.25 -24.35 10.85
CA PRO A 36 -18.15 -23.22 10.81
C PRO A 36 -17.63 -22.19 9.78
N LEU A 37 -18.52 -21.68 8.93
CA LEU A 37 -18.19 -20.69 7.91
C LEU A 37 -19.25 -19.59 7.85
N GLU A 38 -18.80 -18.36 7.60
CA GLU A 38 -19.69 -17.21 7.45
C GLU A 38 -19.57 -16.66 6.02
N VAL A 39 -20.71 -16.37 5.40
CA VAL A 39 -20.78 -15.71 4.08
C VAL A 39 -21.62 -14.45 4.14
N THR A 40 -21.25 -13.46 3.33
CA THR A 40 -21.90 -12.15 3.25
C THR A 40 -22.33 -11.82 1.82
N GLY A 41 -23.32 -10.93 1.70
CA GLY A 41 -23.74 -10.38 0.40
C GLY A 41 -24.36 -11.42 -0.55
N ASN A 42 -24.02 -11.33 -1.85
CA ASN A 42 -24.63 -12.15 -2.90
C ASN A 42 -24.36 -13.66 -2.76
N LEU A 43 -23.32 -14.05 -2.02
CA LEU A 43 -23.02 -15.45 -1.72
C LEU A 43 -24.04 -16.06 -0.73
N SER A 44 -24.77 -15.26 0.05
CA SER A 44 -25.87 -15.75 0.87
C SER A 44 -27.00 -16.37 0.03
N LEU A 45 -27.23 -15.86 -1.19
CA LEU A 45 -28.24 -16.41 -2.12
C LEU A 45 -27.87 -17.80 -2.63
N LEU A 46 -26.56 -18.08 -2.78
CA LEU A 46 -26.06 -19.42 -3.13
C LEU A 46 -26.45 -20.42 -2.06
N VAL A 47 -26.29 -20.06 -0.78
CA VAL A 47 -26.59 -20.93 0.35
C VAL A 47 -28.07 -21.20 0.46
N ASP A 48 -28.90 -20.16 0.28
CA ASP A 48 -30.36 -20.29 0.26
C ASP A 48 -30.82 -21.26 -0.82
N GLU A 49 -30.27 -21.16 -2.03
CA GLU A 49 -30.64 -22.07 -3.11
C GLU A 49 -30.15 -23.50 -2.84
N ALA A 50 -28.91 -23.67 -2.36
CA ALA A 50 -28.38 -24.98 -1.98
C ALA A 50 -29.24 -25.65 -0.90
N MET A 51 -29.74 -24.89 0.07
CA MET A 51 -30.61 -25.38 1.14
C MET A 51 -31.97 -25.88 0.66
N THR A 52 -32.47 -25.36 -0.47
CA THR A 52 -33.73 -25.81 -1.10
C THR A 52 -33.56 -27.03 -2.01
N LYS A 53 -32.32 -27.41 -2.32
CA LYS A 53 -31.96 -28.57 -3.16
C LYS A 53 -31.29 -29.66 -2.30
N ASP A 54 -30.15 -30.17 -2.75
CA ASP A 54 -29.41 -31.29 -2.14
C ASP A 54 -28.55 -30.87 -0.94
N ARG A 55 -28.52 -29.58 -0.56
CA ARG A 55 -27.68 -28.99 0.50
C ARG A 55 -26.17 -29.17 0.29
N ILE A 56 -25.76 -29.46 -0.94
CA ILE A 56 -24.36 -29.67 -1.31
C ILE A 56 -23.83 -28.43 -2.02
N ILE A 57 -22.65 -27.99 -1.61
CA ILE A 57 -21.88 -26.92 -2.24
C ILE A 57 -20.45 -27.38 -2.49
N GLY A 58 -19.80 -26.82 -3.51
CA GLY A 58 -18.38 -27.07 -3.80
C GLY A 58 -17.52 -25.99 -3.18
N LEU A 59 -16.64 -26.37 -2.26
CA LEU A 59 -15.66 -25.47 -1.65
C LEU A 59 -14.35 -25.57 -2.39
N ILE A 60 -13.80 -24.44 -2.83
CA ILE A 60 -12.54 -24.43 -3.57
C ILE A 60 -11.70 -23.22 -3.21
N MET A 61 -10.40 -23.42 -3.05
CA MET A 61 -9.49 -22.36 -2.67
C MET A 61 -9.17 -21.45 -3.87
N HIS A 62 -9.08 -20.15 -3.61
CA HIS A 62 -8.67 -19.13 -4.58
C HIS A 62 -7.14 -18.93 -4.54
N LYS A 63 -6.47 -18.89 -5.70
CA LYS A 63 -5.01 -18.78 -5.83
C LYS A 63 -4.45 -17.40 -5.48
N LYS A 64 -5.26 -16.34 -5.59
CA LYS A 64 -4.90 -14.93 -5.31
C LYS A 64 -5.97 -14.23 -4.47
N GLU A 65 -5.64 -13.11 -3.85
CA GLU A 65 -6.63 -12.25 -3.20
C GLU A 65 -7.37 -11.44 -4.27
N THR A 66 -8.71 -11.40 -4.22
CA THR A 66 -9.54 -10.72 -5.23
C THR A 66 -10.53 -9.76 -4.57
N ASP A 67 -10.67 -8.57 -5.14
CA ASP A 67 -11.56 -7.52 -4.65
C ASP A 67 -13.06 -7.85 -4.87
N ASN A 68 -13.38 -8.86 -5.68
CA ASN A 68 -14.75 -9.29 -5.93
C ASN A 68 -14.88 -10.83 -6.00
N PRO A 69 -15.37 -11.49 -4.93
CA PRO A 69 -15.45 -12.96 -4.86
C PRO A 69 -16.44 -13.58 -5.86
N ASN A 70 -17.25 -12.77 -6.56
CA ASN A 70 -18.22 -13.23 -7.54
C ASN A 70 -17.68 -13.26 -8.98
N GLN A 71 -16.50 -12.69 -9.23
CA GLN A 71 -15.87 -12.65 -10.56
C GLN A 71 -14.52 -13.36 -10.53
N TYR A 72 -14.54 -14.67 -10.74
CA TYR A 72 -13.35 -15.50 -10.86
C TYR A 72 -13.40 -16.33 -12.14
N THR A 73 -12.24 -16.55 -12.76
CA THR A 73 -12.06 -17.48 -13.87
C THR A 73 -11.55 -18.83 -13.36
N MET A 74 -11.48 -19.84 -14.22
CA MET A 74 -10.97 -21.17 -13.84
C MET A 74 -9.49 -21.11 -13.42
N ASP A 75 -8.71 -20.20 -14.03
CA ASP A 75 -7.28 -20.02 -13.73
C ASP A 75 -7.03 -19.47 -12.32
N ASP A 76 -8.02 -18.79 -11.76
CA ASP A 76 -7.97 -18.18 -10.43
C ASP A 76 -8.22 -19.18 -9.29
N LEU A 77 -8.75 -20.37 -9.61
CA LEU A 77 -9.07 -21.42 -8.65
C LEU A 77 -8.03 -22.53 -8.64
N HIS A 78 -7.89 -23.21 -7.50
CA HIS A 78 -7.18 -24.49 -7.44
C HIS A 78 -7.91 -25.59 -8.22
N GLU A 79 -7.19 -26.63 -8.64
CA GLU A 79 -7.74 -27.69 -9.50
C GLU A 79 -8.67 -28.64 -8.74
N VAL A 80 -8.38 -28.88 -7.46
CA VAL A 80 -9.14 -29.77 -6.57
C VAL A 80 -9.79 -28.99 -5.44
N GLY A 81 -11.09 -29.24 -5.25
CA GLY A 81 -11.87 -28.74 -4.13
C GLY A 81 -12.59 -29.87 -3.38
N THR A 82 -13.39 -29.50 -2.38
CA THR A 82 -14.15 -30.44 -1.55
C THR A 82 -15.64 -30.13 -1.62
N CYS A 83 -16.45 -31.12 -1.99
CA CYS A 83 -17.90 -31.07 -1.85
C CYS A 83 -18.24 -31.07 -0.37
N ALA A 84 -19.06 -30.13 0.08
CA ALA A 84 -19.49 -30.02 1.46
C ALA A 84 -21.01 -30.00 1.56
N MET A 85 -21.54 -30.65 2.60
CA MET A 85 -22.95 -30.59 2.97
C MET A 85 -23.18 -29.52 4.02
N ILE A 86 -24.20 -28.69 3.83
CA ILE A 86 -24.65 -27.73 4.83
C ILE A 86 -25.44 -28.48 5.91
N MET A 87 -24.84 -28.62 7.10
CA MET A 87 -25.48 -29.28 8.25
C MET A 87 -26.49 -28.38 8.94
N LYS A 88 -26.13 -27.12 9.17
CA LYS A 88 -26.94 -26.10 9.84
C LYS A 88 -26.67 -24.74 9.22
N MET A 89 -27.67 -23.86 9.24
CA MET A 89 -27.56 -22.48 8.79
C MET A 89 -28.37 -21.57 9.72
N VAL A 90 -27.80 -20.41 10.06
CA VAL A 90 -28.44 -19.35 10.83
C VAL A 90 -28.23 -18.03 10.06
N LYS A 91 -29.31 -17.28 9.89
CA LYS A 91 -29.28 -15.93 9.30
C LYS A 91 -29.27 -14.88 10.39
N THR A 92 -28.39 -13.91 10.27
CA THR A 92 -28.30 -12.75 11.15
C THR A 92 -28.85 -11.51 10.43
N ALA A 93 -29.31 -10.49 11.16
CA ALA A 93 -29.68 -9.21 10.54
C ALA A 93 -28.48 -8.64 9.76
N GLU A 94 -28.70 -8.04 8.59
CA GLU A 94 -27.67 -7.49 7.67
C GLU A 94 -27.06 -8.43 6.59
N ASN A 95 -27.77 -9.45 6.08
CA ASN A 95 -27.30 -10.35 4.99
C ASN A 95 -26.06 -11.21 5.35
N HIS A 96 -25.85 -11.49 6.64
CA HIS A 96 -24.87 -12.44 7.12
C HIS A 96 -25.51 -13.82 7.29
N THR A 97 -24.89 -14.85 6.70
CA THR A 97 -25.33 -16.24 6.85
C THR A 97 -24.18 -17.06 7.43
N GLN A 98 -24.37 -17.56 8.65
CA GLN A 98 -23.47 -18.50 9.31
C GLN A 98 -23.94 -19.93 9.04
N MET A 99 -23.01 -20.81 8.70
CA MET A 99 -23.31 -22.20 8.38
C MET A 99 -22.27 -23.16 8.96
N LEU A 100 -22.72 -24.37 9.27
CA LEU A 100 -21.85 -25.48 9.66
C LEU A 100 -21.76 -26.43 8.47
N LEU A 101 -20.56 -26.61 7.93
CA LEU A 101 -20.30 -27.40 6.73
C LEU A 101 -19.59 -28.70 7.10
N GLN A 102 -19.99 -29.81 6.48
CA GLN A 102 -19.28 -31.08 6.56
C GLN A 102 -18.71 -31.45 5.18
N GLY A 103 -17.40 -31.61 5.07
CA GLY A 103 -16.77 -32.12 3.86
C GLY A 103 -17.21 -33.55 3.55
N ILE A 104 -17.46 -33.87 2.28
CA ILE A 104 -17.97 -35.17 1.82
C ILE A 104 -16.91 -35.88 0.97
N SER A 105 -16.51 -35.25 -0.14
CA SER A 105 -15.66 -35.87 -1.16
C SER A 105 -14.89 -34.81 -1.94
N ARG A 106 -13.74 -35.20 -2.50
CA ARG A 106 -12.97 -34.36 -3.42
C ARG A 106 -13.65 -34.29 -4.80
N PHE A 107 -13.48 -33.16 -5.46
CA PHE A 107 -13.90 -32.97 -6.85
C PHE A 107 -12.90 -32.12 -7.62
N SER A 108 -12.88 -32.28 -8.93
CA SER A 108 -12.26 -31.34 -9.87
C SER A 108 -13.33 -30.65 -10.71
N ILE A 109 -13.05 -29.39 -11.09
CA ILE A 109 -13.94 -28.61 -11.95
C ILE A 109 -13.71 -29.04 -13.40
N VAL A 110 -14.78 -29.44 -14.09
CA VAL A 110 -14.77 -29.72 -15.54
C VAL A 110 -15.07 -28.45 -16.32
N GLU A 111 -16.08 -27.70 -15.87
CA GLU A 111 -16.57 -26.49 -16.56
C GLU A 111 -17.28 -25.57 -15.56
N LEU A 112 -17.04 -24.26 -15.68
CA LEU A 112 -17.79 -23.23 -14.95
C LEU A 112 -19.02 -22.80 -15.78
N ILE A 113 -20.20 -22.85 -15.18
CA ILE A 113 -21.47 -22.47 -15.82
C ILE A 113 -21.86 -21.06 -15.37
N GLU A 114 -22.13 -20.21 -16.36
CA GLU A 114 -22.60 -18.83 -16.16
C GLU A 114 -24.14 -18.75 -16.30
N GLY A 115 -24.76 -17.79 -15.61
CA GLY A 115 -26.21 -17.56 -15.71
C GLY A 115 -26.91 -17.15 -14.41
N LYS A 116 -26.22 -17.16 -13.26
CA LYS A 116 -26.72 -16.72 -11.96
C LYS A 116 -25.79 -15.69 -11.30
N LEU A 117 -26.26 -15.06 -10.21
CA LEU A 117 -25.47 -14.13 -9.38
C LEU A 117 -24.28 -14.78 -8.66
N TYR A 118 -24.19 -16.12 -8.70
CA TYR A 118 -23.07 -16.94 -8.25
C TYR A 118 -22.75 -17.97 -9.33
N LYS A 119 -21.51 -18.50 -9.38
CA LYS A 119 -21.14 -19.49 -10.38
C LYS A 119 -21.48 -20.92 -9.94
N GLN A 120 -21.90 -21.73 -10.89
CA GLN A 120 -22.03 -23.17 -10.71
C GLN A 120 -20.90 -23.87 -11.47
N ALA A 121 -20.53 -25.08 -11.07
CA ALA A 121 -19.57 -25.87 -11.81
C ALA A 121 -20.11 -27.27 -12.10
N ARG A 122 -19.83 -27.76 -13.30
CA ARG A 122 -19.87 -29.19 -13.56
C ARG A 122 -18.64 -29.82 -12.94
N ILE A 123 -18.83 -30.79 -12.07
CA ILE A 123 -17.76 -31.39 -11.29
C ILE A 123 -17.56 -32.85 -11.65
N LYS A 124 -16.32 -33.34 -11.48
CA LYS A 124 -16.00 -34.76 -11.50
C LYS A 124 -15.47 -35.16 -10.13
N LEU A 125 -16.10 -36.16 -9.52
CA LEU A 125 -15.61 -36.71 -8.25
C LEU A 125 -14.27 -37.40 -8.48
N ILE A 126 -13.32 -37.14 -7.56
CA ILE A 126 -12.02 -37.81 -7.57
C ILE A 126 -12.17 -39.09 -6.78
N GLU A 127 -12.08 -40.23 -7.45
CA GLU A 127 -12.07 -41.54 -6.79
C GLU A 127 -10.71 -41.78 -6.14
N GLU A 128 -10.72 -42.18 -4.87
CA GLU A 128 -9.49 -42.49 -4.15
C GLU A 128 -8.93 -43.84 -4.61
N THR A 129 -7.71 -43.85 -5.15
CA THR A 129 -7.03 -45.08 -5.55
C THR A 129 -6.13 -45.55 -4.42
N GLY A 130 -6.52 -46.63 -3.74
CA GLY A 130 -5.74 -47.18 -2.63
C GLY A 130 -5.96 -48.68 -2.47
N VAL A 131 -4.86 -49.44 -2.40
CA VAL A 131 -4.90 -50.87 -2.08
C VAL A 131 -4.63 -51.03 -0.59
N LYS A 132 -5.46 -51.80 0.11
CA LYS A 132 -5.16 -52.23 1.48
C LYS A 132 -4.06 -53.28 1.43
N ASP A 133 -2.81 -52.82 1.51
CA ASP A 133 -1.62 -53.67 1.58
C ASP A 133 -0.83 -53.41 2.87
N LEU A 134 0.11 -54.32 3.17
CA LEU A 134 0.92 -54.27 4.40
C LEU A 134 1.71 -52.95 4.53
N GLU A 135 2.12 -52.36 3.41
CA GLU A 135 2.83 -51.06 3.39
C GLU A 135 1.91 -49.91 3.81
N THR A 136 0.65 -49.91 3.37
CA THR A 136 -0.35 -48.90 3.75
C THR A 136 -0.67 -48.98 5.24
N GLU A 137 -0.82 -50.18 5.80
CA GLU A 137 -1.01 -50.38 7.24
C GLU A 137 0.20 -49.90 8.06
N ALA A 138 1.42 -50.19 7.59
CA ALA A 138 2.63 -49.70 8.23
C ALA A 138 2.72 -48.16 8.22
N LEU A 139 2.35 -47.51 7.11
CA LEU A 139 2.30 -46.05 7.01
C LEU A 139 1.25 -45.44 7.94
N MET A 140 0.07 -46.05 8.05
CA MET A 140 -0.96 -45.62 9.01
C MET A 140 -0.47 -45.73 10.45
N SER A 141 0.17 -46.85 10.81
CA SER A 141 0.72 -47.05 12.16
C SER A 141 1.82 -46.03 12.48
N ASN A 142 2.70 -45.75 11.53
CA ASN A 142 3.75 -44.74 11.69
C ASN A 142 3.14 -43.34 11.88
N LEU A 143 2.18 -42.97 11.02
CA LEU A 143 1.51 -41.68 11.08
C LEU A 143 0.77 -41.49 12.41
N LEU A 144 0.07 -42.52 12.90
CA LEU A 144 -0.58 -42.50 14.23
C LEU A 144 0.42 -42.34 15.37
N SER A 145 1.57 -43.03 15.30
CA SER A 145 2.64 -42.90 16.30
C SER A 145 3.20 -41.48 16.34
N LEU A 146 3.50 -40.91 15.18
CA LEU A 146 3.98 -39.53 15.07
C LEU A 146 2.92 -38.52 15.54
N PHE A 147 1.65 -38.74 15.21
CA PHE A 147 0.57 -37.87 15.66
C PHE A 147 0.37 -37.92 17.20
N ASP A 148 0.45 -39.11 17.82
CA ASP A 148 0.40 -39.26 19.30
C ASP A 148 1.53 -38.49 19.98
N GLN A 149 2.74 -38.52 19.39
CA GLN A 149 3.87 -37.73 19.88
C GLN A 149 3.63 -36.22 19.75
N ILE A 150 3.07 -35.74 18.63
CA ILE A 150 2.71 -34.32 18.46
C ILE A 150 1.70 -33.88 19.51
N LEU A 151 0.68 -34.69 19.79
CA LEU A 151 -0.32 -34.38 20.82
C LEU A 151 0.29 -34.27 22.22
N ARG A 152 1.35 -35.02 22.53
CA ARG A 152 2.06 -34.91 23.82
C ARG A 152 2.91 -33.66 23.93
N LEU A 153 3.50 -33.23 22.81
CA LEU A 153 4.40 -32.08 22.77
C LEU A 153 3.66 -30.74 22.57
N SER A 154 2.39 -30.78 22.14
CA SER A 154 1.58 -29.59 21.85
C SER A 154 0.48 -29.37 22.89
N PRO A 155 0.61 -28.38 23.80
CA PRO A 155 -0.38 -28.13 24.86
C PRO A 155 -1.71 -27.52 24.37
N PHE A 156 -1.77 -27.05 23.11
CA PHE A 156 -2.97 -26.42 22.53
C PHE A 156 -3.89 -27.39 21.79
N LEU A 157 -3.47 -28.64 21.58
CA LEU A 157 -4.28 -29.65 20.92
C LEU A 157 -5.03 -30.50 21.97
N PRO A 158 -6.37 -30.58 21.88
CA PRO A 158 -7.18 -31.47 22.71
C PRO A 158 -6.68 -32.94 22.64
N PRO A 159 -6.41 -33.59 23.79
CA PRO A 159 -5.93 -34.98 23.82
C PRO A 159 -6.93 -35.99 23.24
N GLU A 160 -8.21 -35.61 23.13
CA GLU A 160 -9.29 -36.41 22.56
C GLU A 160 -9.07 -36.74 21.07
N PHE A 161 -8.23 -35.98 20.36
CA PHE A 161 -7.89 -36.25 18.96
C PHE A 161 -7.11 -37.56 18.77
N GLY A 162 -6.35 -38.00 19.78
CA GLY A 162 -5.59 -39.26 19.72
C GLY A 162 -6.50 -40.50 19.60
N PRO A 163 -7.44 -40.71 20.55
CA PRO A 163 -8.45 -41.76 20.46
C PRO A 163 -9.30 -41.67 19.18
N MET A 164 -9.64 -40.46 18.74
CA MET A 164 -10.38 -40.23 17.49
C MET A 164 -9.60 -40.75 16.27
N ALA A 165 -8.32 -40.40 16.13
CA ALA A 165 -7.49 -40.87 15.03
C ALA A 165 -7.31 -42.40 15.05
N LYS A 166 -7.14 -43.01 16.24
CA LYS A 166 -6.99 -44.47 16.40
C LYS A 166 -8.25 -45.26 16.02
N SER A 167 -9.43 -44.63 16.09
CA SER A 167 -10.70 -45.28 15.70
C SER A 167 -10.90 -45.39 14.18
N ILE A 168 -10.08 -44.70 13.38
CA ILE A 168 -10.22 -44.64 11.92
C ILE A 168 -9.47 -45.81 11.27
N THR A 169 -10.20 -46.64 10.55
CA THR A 169 -9.66 -47.83 9.85
C THR A 169 -9.35 -47.58 8.38
N GLU A 170 -9.80 -46.46 7.81
CA GLU A 170 -9.56 -46.08 6.42
C GLU A 170 -8.37 -45.11 6.30
N ALA A 171 -7.34 -45.51 5.55
CA ALA A 171 -6.11 -44.75 5.35
C ALA A 171 -6.33 -43.33 4.82
N GLY A 172 -7.27 -43.16 3.89
CA GLY A 172 -7.60 -41.86 3.31
C GLY A 172 -8.22 -40.89 4.32
N ILE A 173 -9.19 -41.36 5.10
CA ILE A 173 -9.79 -40.55 6.17
C ILE A 173 -8.74 -40.15 7.20
N LEU A 174 -7.87 -41.08 7.59
CA LEU A 174 -6.84 -40.82 8.59
C LEU A 174 -5.88 -39.72 8.12
N ALA A 175 -5.43 -39.80 6.87
CA ALA A 175 -4.57 -38.79 6.27
C ALA A 175 -5.25 -37.40 6.25
N ASP A 176 -6.52 -37.34 5.86
CA ASP A 176 -7.30 -36.11 5.76
C ASP A 176 -7.57 -35.46 7.13
N LEU A 177 -7.92 -36.28 8.13
CA LEU A 177 -8.14 -35.80 9.49
C LEU A 177 -6.86 -35.20 10.05
N ILE A 178 -5.74 -35.92 9.97
CA ILE A 178 -4.46 -35.46 10.53
C ILE A 178 -3.98 -34.20 9.81
N ALA A 179 -4.06 -34.15 8.48
CA ALA A 179 -3.71 -32.95 7.70
C ALA A 179 -4.57 -31.73 8.06
N SER A 180 -5.84 -31.93 8.44
CA SER A 180 -6.72 -30.85 8.87
C SER A 180 -6.33 -30.26 10.22
N ILE A 181 -5.84 -31.09 11.16
CA ILE A 181 -5.51 -30.70 12.54
C ILE A 181 -4.09 -30.11 12.63
N ILE A 182 -3.13 -30.67 11.89
CA ILE A 182 -1.72 -30.26 11.95
C ILE A 182 -1.56 -28.80 11.49
N ASN A 183 -0.76 -28.03 12.23
CA ASN A 183 -0.43 -26.67 11.86
C ASN A 183 0.61 -26.67 10.73
N ALA A 184 0.20 -26.35 9.51
CA ALA A 184 1.06 -26.32 8.33
C ALA A 184 0.57 -25.23 7.36
N PRO A 185 1.46 -24.67 6.50
CA PRO A 185 1.08 -23.70 5.48
C PRO A 185 -0.06 -24.22 4.59
N ILE A 186 -1.01 -23.35 4.23
CA ILE A 186 -2.23 -23.78 3.54
C ILE A 186 -1.94 -24.30 2.12
N GLU A 187 -0.89 -23.81 1.48
CA GLU A 187 -0.40 -24.27 0.19
C GLU A 187 0.11 -25.72 0.25
N GLU A 188 0.70 -26.13 1.38
CA GLU A 188 1.09 -27.52 1.59
C GLU A 188 -0.11 -28.41 1.85
N LYS A 189 -1.10 -27.92 2.61
CA LYS A 189 -2.36 -28.64 2.81
C LYS A 189 -3.15 -28.82 1.51
N GLN A 190 -3.13 -27.83 0.61
CA GLN A 190 -3.73 -27.96 -0.72
C GLN A 190 -3.05 -29.07 -1.53
N LYS A 191 -1.72 -29.19 -1.50
CA LYS A 191 -1.02 -30.31 -2.16
C LYS A 191 -1.48 -31.67 -1.63
N ILE A 192 -1.77 -31.79 -0.33
CA ILE A 192 -2.33 -33.02 0.24
C ILE A 192 -3.74 -33.29 -0.30
N LEU A 193 -4.56 -32.24 -0.45
CA LEU A 193 -5.90 -32.36 -1.01
C LEU A 193 -5.88 -32.81 -2.48
N ASP A 194 -4.88 -32.37 -3.25
CA ASP A 194 -4.70 -32.68 -4.67
C ASP A 194 -4.32 -34.16 -4.95
N ILE A 195 -3.73 -34.86 -3.97
CA ILE A 195 -3.27 -36.25 -4.16
C ILE A 195 -4.45 -37.23 -4.07
N ALA A 196 -4.74 -37.90 -5.20
CA ALA A 196 -5.77 -38.94 -5.27
C ALA A 196 -5.30 -40.31 -4.72
N ASP A 197 -4.00 -40.63 -4.86
CA ASP A 197 -3.44 -41.90 -4.38
C ASP A 197 -3.28 -41.90 -2.85
N VAL A 198 -3.92 -42.87 -2.20
CA VAL A 198 -3.97 -42.91 -0.73
C VAL A 198 -2.59 -43.12 -0.11
N LYS A 199 -1.72 -43.92 -0.74
CA LYS A 199 -0.40 -44.26 -0.23
C LYS A 199 0.55 -43.06 -0.38
N GLU A 200 0.53 -42.39 -1.53
CA GLU A 200 1.29 -41.15 -1.73
C GLU A 200 0.84 -40.05 -0.76
N ARG A 201 -0.46 -39.93 -0.54
CA ARG A 201 -1.04 -38.97 0.42
C ARG A 201 -0.57 -39.26 1.85
N LEU A 202 -0.58 -40.53 2.28
CA LEU A 202 -0.04 -40.93 3.59
C LEU A 202 1.45 -40.56 3.74
N LYS A 203 2.27 -40.78 2.70
CA LYS A 203 3.69 -40.40 2.70
C LYS A 203 3.87 -38.89 2.82
N ALA A 204 3.09 -38.11 2.06
CA ALA A 204 3.13 -36.66 2.09
C ALA A 204 2.69 -36.08 3.45
N VAL A 205 1.59 -36.59 4.02
CA VAL A 205 1.13 -36.19 5.37
C VAL A 205 2.16 -36.61 6.44
N THR A 206 2.78 -37.78 6.32
CA THR A 206 3.85 -38.22 7.23
C THR A 206 5.05 -37.26 7.18
N SER A 207 5.44 -36.78 5.99
CA SER A 207 6.50 -35.78 5.85
C SER A 207 6.13 -34.45 6.51
N MET A 208 4.90 -33.99 6.33
CA MET A 208 4.38 -32.77 6.96
C MET A 208 4.38 -32.89 8.49
N VAL A 209 3.92 -34.03 9.02
CA VAL A 209 3.92 -34.33 10.45
C VAL A 209 5.34 -34.39 11.01
N ASN A 210 6.30 -35.01 10.30
CA ASN A 210 7.70 -35.04 10.72
C ASN A 210 8.31 -33.65 10.79
N HIS A 211 8.07 -32.80 9.79
CA HIS A 211 8.57 -31.42 9.83
C HIS A 211 7.99 -30.67 11.04
N GLN A 212 6.68 -30.82 11.30
CA GLN A 212 6.04 -30.22 12.46
C GLN A 212 6.59 -30.79 13.78
N MET A 213 6.93 -32.08 13.82
CA MET A 213 7.59 -32.71 14.96
C MET A 213 8.95 -32.08 15.24
N GLU A 214 9.80 -31.93 14.22
CA GLU A 214 11.13 -31.31 14.36
C GLU A 214 11.04 -29.89 14.91
N VAL A 215 10.05 -29.11 14.47
CA VAL A 215 9.79 -27.76 14.99
C VAL A 215 9.40 -27.82 16.47
N LEU A 216 8.50 -28.73 16.85
CA LEU A 216 8.06 -28.90 18.24
C LEU A 216 9.18 -29.46 19.14
N GLU A 217 10.01 -30.37 18.64
CA GLU A 217 11.16 -30.92 19.35
C GLU A 217 12.27 -29.89 19.52
N LEU A 218 12.54 -29.07 18.49
CA LEU A 218 13.49 -27.97 18.62
C LEU A 218 12.98 -26.92 19.60
N GLY A 219 11.69 -26.58 19.54
CA GLY A 219 11.02 -25.69 20.49
C GLY A 219 11.10 -26.23 21.93
N ASN A 220 10.79 -27.52 22.11
CA ASN A 220 10.95 -28.18 23.40
C ASN A 220 12.42 -28.28 23.80
N LYS A 221 13.37 -28.55 22.92
CA LYS A 221 14.80 -28.62 23.25
C LYS A 221 15.37 -27.24 23.62
N ILE A 222 14.83 -26.17 23.04
CA ILE A 222 15.11 -24.80 23.47
C ILE A 222 14.53 -24.60 24.88
N GLN A 223 13.27 -24.97 25.12
CA GLN A 223 12.66 -24.91 26.46
C GLN A 223 13.38 -25.80 27.48
N THR A 224 13.84 -26.99 27.10
CA THR A 224 14.53 -27.97 27.94
C THR A 224 15.98 -27.57 28.16
N LYS A 225 16.66 -26.90 27.22
CA LYS A 225 17.95 -26.24 27.52
C LYS A 225 17.76 -25.13 28.54
N VAL A 226 16.70 -24.34 28.41
CA VAL A 226 16.29 -23.37 29.45
C VAL A 226 15.93 -24.10 30.75
N LYS A 227 15.37 -25.31 30.70
CA LYS A 227 15.01 -26.14 31.86
C LYS A 227 16.17 -26.91 32.49
N ASP A 228 17.20 -27.29 31.74
CA ASP A 228 18.45 -27.89 32.22
C ASP A 228 19.32 -26.80 32.89
N ASP A 229 19.24 -25.56 32.40
CA ASP A 229 19.69 -24.38 33.14
C ASP A 229 18.83 -24.15 34.40
N ILE A 230 17.55 -24.53 34.39
CA ILE A 230 16.67 -24.58 35.58
C ILE A 230 17.07 -25.71 36.55
N ASP A 231 17.44 -26.91 36.10
CA ASP A 231 17.85 -28.02 36.97
C ASP A 231 19.25 -27.80 37.56
N LYS A 232 20.15 -27.16 36.79
CA LYS A 232 21.39 -26.58 37.35
C LYS A 232 21.08 -25.53 38.41
N SER A 233 20.14 -24.63 38.15
CA SER A 233 19.75 -23.63 39.15
C SER A 233 18.88 -24.18 40.27
N GLN A 234 18.26 -25.37 40.16
CA GLN A 234 17.66 -26.11 41.28
C GLN A 234 18.73 -26.75 42.16
N ARG A 235 19.78 -27.33 41.56
CA ARG A 235 20.94 -27.83 42.32
C ARG A 235 21.71 -26.67 42.97
N GLU A 236 21.83 -25.54 42.26
CA GLU A 236 22.36 -24.29 42.78
C GLU A 236 21.43 -23.67 43.84
N TYR A 237 20.11 -23.81 43.72
CA TYR A 237 19.12 -23.41 44.73
C TYR A 237 19.23 -24.28 45.98
N TYR A 238 19.47 -25.58 45.84
CA TYR A 238 19.67 -26.49 46.98
C TYR A 238 21.01 -26.21 47.69
N LEU A 239 22.08 -25.97 46.92
CA LEU A 239 23.37 -25.52 47.44
C LEU A 239 23.28 -24.12 48.04
N ARG A 240 22.47 -23.21 47.48
CA ARG A 240 22.19 -21.87 48.02
C ARG A 240 21.30 -21.93 49.25
N GLN A 241 20.36 -22.87 49.35
CA GLN A 241 19.57 -23.13 50.56
C GLN A 241 20.46 -23.68 51.69
N GLN A 242 21.39 -24.58 51.38
CA GLN A 242 22.41 -25.02 52.34
C GLN A 242 23.37 -23.88 52.72
N MET A 243 23.84 -23.09 51.76
CA MET A 243 24.64 -21.89 52.02
C MET A 243 23.83 -20.82 52.77
N LYS A 244 22.52 -20.73 52.59
CA LYS A 244 21.62 -19.79 53.29
C LYS A 244 21.37 -20.22 54.73
N ALA A 245 21.24 -21.53 54.97
CA ALA A 245 21.22 -22.09 56.32
C ALA A 245 22.57 -21.85 57.03
N ILE A 246 23.69 -22.06 56.33
CA ILE A 246 25.05 -21.79 56.84
C ILE A 246 25.29 -20.28 57.05
N LYS A 247 24.83 -19.40 56.14
CA LYS A 247 24.94 -17.94 56.24
C LYS A 247 24.01 -17.34 57.30
N GLN A 248 22.84 -17.94 57.55
CA GLN A 248 21.97 -17.58 58.69
C GLN A 248 22.59 -17.98 60.03
N GLU A 249 23.32 -19.10 60.10
CA GLU A 249 24.10 -19.46 61.30
C GLU A 249 25.37 -18.59 61.47
N LEU A 250 25.92 -18.04 60.38
CA LEU A 250 27.16 -17.23 60.38
C LEU A 250 26.95 -15.70 60.42
N GLY A 251 25.74 -15.18 60.21
CA GLY A 251 25.40 -13.77 60.38
C GLY A 251 25.86 -12.80 59.26
N GLU A 252 25.98 -13.25 58.01
CA GLU A 252 26.32 -12.37 56.87
C GLU A 252 25.07 -11.84 56.12
N THR A 253 25.09 -10.56 55.72
CA THR A 253 23.99 -9.82 55.07
C THR A 253 23.60 -10.28 53.66
N ASP A 254 22.29 -10.29 53.36
CA ASP A 254 21.64 -10.75 52.12
C ASP A 254 21.88 -9.84 50.89
N GLU A 255 22.19 -10.41 49.72
CA GLU A 255 22.33 -9.69 48.43
C GLU A 255 21.07 -8.88 48.04
N ASN A 256 19.88 -9.32 48.48
CA ASN A 256 18.61 -8.62 48.27
C ASN A 256 18.56 -7.21 48.89
N THR A 257 19.34 -6.98 49.95
CA THR A 257 19.41 -5.67 50.60
C THR A 257 20.19 -4.65 49.77
N VAL A 258 21.11 -5.09 48.92
CA VAL A 258 21.93 -4.19 48.09
C VAL A 258 21.10 -3.62 46.94
N GLU A 259 20.39 -4.46 46.18
CA GLU A 259 19.58 -4.02 45.03
C GLU A 259 18.41 -3.11 45.46
N THR A 260 17.80 -3.40 46.62
CA THR A 260 16.72 -2.56 47.17
C THR A 260 17.21 -1.20 47.64
N GLU A 261 18.42 -1.11 48.21
CA GLU A 261 19.03 0.19 48.53
C GLU A 261 19.42 0.98 47.28
N GLU A 262 19.89 0.31 46.21
CA GLU A 262 20.18 0.97 44.94
C GLU A 262 18.94 1.62 44.32
N TYR A 263 17.81 0.91 44.26
CA TYR A 263 16.55 1.51 43.78
C TYR A 263 16.04 2.60 44.71
N ARG A 264 16.17 2.46 46.03
CA ARG A 264 15.81 3.51 46.98
C ARG A 264 16.57 4.79 46.69
N LYS A 265 17.90 4.69 46.51
CA LYS A 265 18.76 5.81 46.17
C LYS A 265 18.37 6.45 44.84
N LYS A 266 18.12 5.65 43.79
CA LYS A 266 17.67 6.16 42.48
C LYS A 266 16.34 6.92 42.57
N ILE A 267 15.39 6.42 43.36
CA ILE A 267 14.07 7.06 43.58
C ILE A 267 14.24 8.42 44.28
N GLU A 268 15.13 8.50 45.28
CA GLU A 268 15.41 9.74 46.00
C GLU A 268 16.14 10.77 45.12
N GLU A 269 17.10 10.34 44.29
CA GLU A 269 17.86 11.23 43.40
C GLU A 269 17.02 11.80 42.24
N LYS A 270 16.05 11.04 41.72
CA LYS A 270 15.25 11.43 40.53
C LYS A 270 14.20 12.50 40.75
N ASN A 271 13.91 12.88 42.01
CA ASN A 271 12.84 13.84 42.36
C ASN A 271 11.50 13.53 41.66
N LEU A 272 11.01 12.31 41.81
CA LEU A 272 9.74 11.88 41.20
C LEU A 272 8.55 12.73 41.72
N PRO A 273 7.53 12.99 40.88
CA PRO A 273 6.25 13.54 41.33
C PRO A 273 5.61 12.69 42.44
N GLU A 274 4.81 13.29 43.33
CA GLU A 274 4.24 12.62 44.51
C GLU A 274 3.53 11.29 44.18
N GLU A 275 2.72 11.25 43.12
CA GLU A 275 2.03 10.02 42.70
C GLU A 275 3.00 8.94 42.21
N ALA A 276 3.95 9.30 41.35
CA ALA A 276 4.97 8.38 40.84
C ALA A 276 5.91 7.88 41.95
N LYS A 277 6.26 8.76 42.91
CA LYS A 277 7.08 8.43 44.07
C LYS A 277 6.37 7.43 44.98
N LYS A 278 5.08 7.65 45.25
CA LYS A 278 4.26 6.76 46.08
C LYS A 278 4.17 5.36 45.47
N GLU A 279 3.92 5.26 44.16
CA GLU A 279 3.82 3.98 43.47
C GLU A 279 5.20 3.28 43.36
N ALA A 280 6.27 4.04 43.11
CA ALA A 280 7.63 3.50 43.12
C ALA A 280 8.05 2.94 44.48
N LEU A 281 7.73 3.62 45.58
CA LEU A 281 8.00 3.14 46.94
C LEU A 281 7.19 1.89 47.29
N ARG A 282 5.93 1.84 46.86
CA ARG A 282 5.06 0.67 47.04
C ARG A 282 5.61 -0.55 46.29
N GLU A 283 6.04 -0.38 45.05
CA GLU A 283 6.64 -1.47 44.26
C GLU A 283 8.03 -1.85 44.79
N LEU A 284 8.81 -0.91 45.33
CA LEU A 284 10.07 -1.21 46.03
C LEU A 284 9.85 -2.05 47.30
N GLU A 285 8.84 -1.71 48.11
CA GLU A 285 8.46 -2.52 49.28
C GLU A 285 8.04 -3.92 48.86
N ARG A 286 7.26 -4.04 47.78
CA ARG A 286 6.89 -5.33 47.20
C ARG A 286 8.12 -6.12 46.73
N LEU A 287 9.06 -5.50 46.02
CA LEU A 287 10.30 -6.11 45.57
C LEU A 287 11.14 -6.63 46.75
N SER A 288 11.26 -5.86 47.84
CA SER A 288 12.03 -6.25 49.03
C SER A 288 11.53 -7.51 49.73
N ARG A 289 10.23 -7.81 49.60
CA ARG A 289 9.59 -9.00 50.18
C ARG A 289 9.62 -10.19 49.22
N MET A 290 9.99 -9.98 47.96
CA MET A 290 10.02 -11.01 46.92
C MET A 290 11.38 -11.71 46.85
N HIS A 291 11.34 -12.99 46.48
CA HIS A 291 12.54 -13.74 46.16
C HIS A 291 12.99 -13.40 44.72
N PRO A 292 14.28 -13.16 44.45
CA PRO A 292 14.81 -12.83 43.11
C PRO A 292 14.46 -13.81 42.00
N SER A 293 14.19 -15.07 42.37
CA SER A 293 13.81 -16.14 41.43
C SER A 293 12.33 -16.10 41.00
N SER A 294 11.52 -15.19 41.54
CA SER A 294 10.10 -15.07 41.17
C SER A 294 9.92 -14.28 39.86
N ALA A 295 9.01 -14.71 38.99
CA ALA A 295 8.66 -13.95 37.79
C ALA A 295 8.09 -12.55 38.13
N GLU A 296 7.44 -12.40 39.28
CA GLU A 296 6.97 -11.10 39.77
C GLU A 296 8.11 -10.15 40.19
N TYR A 297 9.26 -10.71 40.59
CA TYR A 297 10.46 -9.92 40.89
C TYR A 297 10.94 -9.21 39.63
N THR A 298 11.09 -9.95 38.53
CA THR A 298 11.50 -9.38 37.24
C THR A 298 10.54 -8.29 36.75
N VAL A 299 9.23 -8.49 36.91
CA VAL A 299 8.23 -7.47 36.54
C VAL A 299 8.39 -6.22 37.38
N SER A 300 8.57 -6.37 38.70
CA SER A 300 8.73 -5.24 39.63
C SER A 300 10.05 -4.50 39.42
N SER A 301 11.17 -5.20 39.22
CA SER A 301 12.47 -4.60 38.88
C SER A 301 12.40 -3.85 37.55
N THR A 302 11.80 -4.46 36.52
CA THR A 302 11.66 -3.80 35.20
C THR A 302 10.80 -2.54 35.31
N TYR A 303 9.75 -2.55 36.13
CA TYR A 303 8.93 -1.37 36.39
C TYR A 303 9.72 -0.25 37.08
N LEU A 304 10.48 -0.59 38.13
CA LEU A 304 11.35 0.36 38.83
C LEU A 304 12.44 0.92 37.91
N ASP A 305 13.00 0.10 37.03
CA ASP A 305 13.93 0.55 35.98
C ASP A 305 13.28 1.55 35.04
N TRP A 306 12.04 1.31 34.60
CA TRP A 306 11.32 2.27 33.76
C TRP A 306 11.04 3.58 34.49
N ILE A 307 10.46 3.52 35.69
CA ILE A 307 10.14 4.73 36.46
C ILE A 307 11.40 5.55 36.76
N THR A 308 12.50 4.91 37.16
CA THR A 308 13.73 5.62 37.52
C THR A 308 14.51 6.11 36.30
N ALA A 309 14.38 5.46 35.14
CA ALA A 309 15.06 5.92 33.91
C ALA A 309 14.33 7.08 33.20
N LEU A 310 13.02 7.28 33.45
CA LEU A 310 12.26 8.30 32.76
C LEU A 310 12.69 9.73 33.15
N PRO A 311 12.76 10.66 32.18
CA PRO A 311 13.08 12.05 32.45
C PRO A 311 11.83 12.76 33.00
N TRP A 312 11.59 12.72 34.30
CA TRP A 312 10.44 13.41 34.90
C TRP A 312 10.64 14.93 34.91
N ASN A 313 11.81 15.37 35.39
CA ASN A 313 12.16 16.79 35.53
C ASN A 313 13.41 17.18 34.72
N ASP A 314 14.00 16.24 33.98
CA ASP A 314 15.19 16.48 33.18
C ASP A 314 14.79 17.06 31.82
N ALA A 315 15.13 18.33 31.58
CA ALA A 315 14.82 19.05 30.35
C ALA A 315 16.10 19.55 29.66
N THR A 316 16.09 19.58 28.33
CA THR A 316 17.13 20.30 27.57
C THR A 316 16.92 21.82 27.65
N VAL A 317 18.00 22.59 27.65
CA VAL A 317 17.93 24.07 27.64
C VAL A 317 17.48 24.54 26.26
N ASP A 318 16.35 25.24 26.22
CA ASP A 318 15.77 25.73 24.97
C ASP A 318 16.56 26.91 24.39
N ASN A 319 16.83 26.86 23.09
CA ASN A 319 17.31 27.99 22.32
C ASN A 319 16.20 28.61 21.46
N LEU A 320 15.60 29.70 21.94
CA LEU A 320 14.52 30.43 21.24
C LEU A 320 15.04 31.65 20.45
N ASP A 321 16.26 31.57 19.90
CA ASP A 321 16.76 32.59 18.98
C ASP A 321 16.21 32.37 17.56
N ILE A 322 15.32 33.29 17.15
CA ILE A 322 14.68 33.27 15.83
C ILE A 322 15.68 33.53 14.71
N ALA A 323 16.74 34.33 14.95
CA ALA A 323 17.76 34.60 13.93
C ALA A 323 18.57 33.32 13.65
N LYS A 324 19.01 32.65 14.72
CA LYS A 324 19.67 31.34 14.62
C LYS A 324 18.76 30.28 13.99
N ALA A 325 17.48 30.22 14.38
CA ALA A 325 16.53 29.27 13.80
C ALA A 325 16.38 29.47 12.28
N ARG A 326 16.32 30.72 11.82
CA ARG A 326 16.29 31.03 10.38
C ARG A 326 17.56 30.56 9.67
N GLN A 327 18.73 30.82 10.27
CA GLN A 327 20.01 30.37 9.72
C GLN A 327 20.08 28.85 9.58
N VAL A 328 19.70 28.10 10.62
CA VAL A 328 19.71 26.62 10.60
C VAL A 328 18.76 26.07 9.53
N LEU A 329 17.55 26.64 9.42
CA LEU A 329 16.59 26.22 8.39
C LEU A 329 17.08 26.51 6.97
N ASP A 330 17.79 27.63 6.76
CA ASP A 330 18.36 28.01 5.46
C ASP A 330 19.63 27.23 5.10
N GLU A 331 20.42 26.83 6.11
CA GLU A 331 21.57 25.94 5.95
C GLU A 331 21.12 24.55 5.51
N ASP A 332 20.14 23.96 6.20
CA ASP A 332 19.73 22.56 6.02
C ASP A 332 18.81 22.34 4.81
N HIS A 333 18.07 23.37 4.37
CA HIS A 333 17.07 23.24 3.30
C HIS A 333 17.23 24.32 2.22
N TYR A 334 17.23 23.91 0.96
CA TYR A 334 17.14 24.86 -0.16
C TYR A 334 15.69 25.21 -0.48
N GLY A 335 15.39 26.50 -0.72
CA GLY A 335 14.05 26.95 -1.03
C GLY A 335 13.11 26.90 0.18
N LEU A 336 11.89 26.39 -0.03
CA LEU A 336 10.84 26.25 1.01
C LEU A 336 10.50 27.56 1.74
N ILE A 337 10.47 28.68 1.02
CA ILE A 337 10.29 30.03 1.59
C ILE A 337 9.01 30.11 2.43
N LYS A 338 7.87 29.66 1.90
CA LYS A 338 6.58 29.68 2.61
C LYS A 338 6.58 28.78 3.87
N PRO A 339 6.95 27.48 3.80
CA PRO A 339 7.07 26.64 4.99
C PRO A 339 8.02 27.19 6.05
N LYS A 340 9.21 27.64 5.68
CA LYS A 340 10.18 28.22 6.64
C LYS A 340 9.63 29.46 7.33
N LYS A 341 8.96 30.34 6.60
CA LYS A 341 8.31 31.52 7.17
C LYS A 341 7.27 31.13 8.22
N ARG A 342 6.41 30.13 7.94
CA ARG A 342 5.41 29.62 8.89
C ARG A 342 6.04 29.01 10.14
N ILE A 343 7.10 28.21 9.99
CA ILE A 343 7.85 27.66 11.13
C ILE A 343 8.41 28.79 12.01
N ILE A 344 8.97 29.84 11.40
CA ILE A 344 9.50 30.99 12.14
C ILE A 344 8.39 31.76 12.87
N GLU A 345 7.22 31.96 12.24
CA GLU A 345 6.04 32.57 12.87
C GLU A 345 5.59 31.75 14.09
N TYR A 346 5.50 30.43 13.93
CA TYR A 346 5.16 29.50 15.01
C TYR A 346 6.14 29.59 16.19
N LEU A 347 7.45 29.55 15.92
CA LEU A 347 8.48 29.66 16.95
C LEU A 347 8.47 31.04 17.63
N ALA A 348 8.17 32.12 16.89
CA ALA A 348 8.07 33.46 17.45
C ALA A 348 6.91 33.60 18.43
N VAL A 349 5.75 33.02 18.13
CA VAL A 349 4.60 32.99 19.06
C VAL A 349 4.97 32.24 20.34
N ARG A 350 5.68 31.11 20.22
CA ARG A 350 6.12 30.33 21.38
C ARG A 350 7.16 31.06 22.23
N LYS A 351 8.03 31.87 21.62
CA LYS A 351 8.95 32.75 22.35
C LYS A 351 8.22 33.81 23.17
N LEU A 352 7.12 34.36 22.65
CA LEU A 352 6.32 35.36 23.36
C LEU A 352 5.45 34.74 24.45
N LYS A 353 4.95 33.52 24.24
CA LYS A 353 4.13 32.80 25.19
C LYS A 353 4.57 31.32 25.26
N PRO A 354 5.50 30.99 26.18
CA PRO A 354 6.01 29.63 26.34
C PRO A 354 4.91 28.60 26.63
N ASP A 355 3.90 28.99 27.42
CA ASP A 355 2.75 28.15 27.81
C ASP A 355 1.62 28.15 26.76
N SER A 356 1.89 28.63 25.54
CA SER A 356 0.88 28.67 24.49
C SER A 356 0.53 27.26 24.03
N LYS A 357 -0.71 26.85 24.29
CA LYS A 357 -1.38 25.67 23.72
C LYS A 357 -1.70 25.90 22.23
N GLY A 358 -0.66 26.15 21.43
CA GLY A 358 -0.77 26.38 20.00
C GLY A 358 -1.15 25.10 19.24
N PRO A 359 -1.63 25.23 17.99
CA PRO A 359 -1.93 24.08 17.14
C PRO A 359 -0.66 23.29 16.83
N ILE A 360 -0.81 21.99 16.54
CA ILE A 360 0.32 21.11 16.27
C ILE A 360 0.73 21.24 14.81
N LEU A 361 2.02 21.48 14.54
CA LEU A 361 2.51 21.58 13.17
C LEU A 361 2.31 20.25 12.41
N CYS A 362 1.65 20.30 11.26
CA CYS A 362 1.51 19.17 10.35
C CYS A 362 2.13 19.48 8.99
N PHE A 363 3.19 18.75 8.63
CA PHE A 363 3.82 18.86 7.33
C PHE A 363 3.16 17.92 6.33
N VAL A 364 2.54 18.48 5.29
CA VAL A 364 1.81 17.71 4.28
C VAL A 364 2.44 17.88 2.91
N GLY A 365 2.58 16.79 2.17
CA GLY A 365 2.99 16.86 0.78
C GLY A 365 3.46 15.51 0.24
N PRO A 366 3.88 15.42 -1.03
CA PRO A 366 4.35 14.17 -1.62
C PRO A 366 5.60 13.63 -0.92
N PRO A 367 5.95 12.34 -1.12
CA PRO A 367 7.15 11.76 -0.53
C PRO A 367 8.41 12.41 -1.11
N GLY A 368 9.44 12.57 -0.26
CA GLY A 368 10.72 13.14 -0.66
C GLY A 368 10.75 14.67 -0.77
N THR A 369 9.80 15.38 -0.18
CA THR A 369 9.79 16.86 -0.09
C THR A 369 10.56 17.41 1.12
N GLY A 370 11.16 16.57 1.95
CA GLY A 370 11.96 17.02 3.10
C GLY A 370 11.19 17.25 4.41
N LYS A 371 9.99 16.68 4.54
CA LYS A 371 9.16 16.75 5.76
C LYS A 371 9.94 16.34 7.02
N THR A 372 10.49 15.11 7.03
CA THR A 372 11.26 14.56 8.16
C THR A 372 12.51 15.38 8.49
N SER A 373 13.21 15.85 7.46
CA SER A 373 14.41 16.65 7.63
C SER A 373 14.12 18.05 8.18
N LEU A 374 12.96 18.64 7.89
CA LEU A 374 12.54 19.90 8.51
C LEU A 374 12.27 19.75 10.02
N GLY A 375 11.62 18.65 10.44
CA GLY A 375 11.44 18.36 11.86
C GLY A 375 12.78 18.24 12.61
N HIS A 376 13.78 17.61 11.98
CA HIS A 376 15.13 17.52 12.53
C HIS A 376 15.82 18.89 12.63
N SER A 377 15.70 19.74 11.60
CA SER A 377 16.25 21.10 11.62
C SER A 377 15.59 21.99 12.69
N ILE A 378 14.29 21.80 12.96
CA ILE A 378 13.60 22.48 14.06
C ILE A 378 14.18 22.06 15.42
N ALA A 379 14.39 20.75 15.63
CA ALA A 379 15.01 20.26 16.86
C ALA A 379 16.43 20.78 17.04
N ARG A 380 17.25 20.78 15.97
CA ARG A 380 18.61 21.36 15.96
C ARG A 380 18.60 22.86 16.25
N ALA A 381 17.65 23.61 15.69
CA ALA A 381 17.52 25.04 15.93
C ALA A 381 17.15 25.36 17.39
N LEU A 382 16.29 24.54 18.00
CA LEU A 382 15.86 24.67 19.39
C LEU A 382 16.82 24.08 20.42
N GLU A 383 17.85 23.35 19.97
CA GLU A 383 18.76 22.57 20.81
C GLU A 383 18.05 21.49 21.66
N ARG A 384 16.90 21.02 21.18
CA ARG A 384 16.11 19.95 21.78
C ARG A 384 16.50 18.59 21.21
N LYS A 385 16.34 17.54 22.02
CA LYS A 385 16.46 16.15 21.54
C LYS A 385 15.37 15.86 20.50
N PHE A 386 15.71 15.06 19.49
CA PHE A 386 14.79 14.69 18.41
C PHE A 386 14.41 13.22 18.52
N VAL A 387 13.11 12.93 18.54
CA VAL A 387 12.56 11.58 18.52
C VAL A 387 11.65 11.44 17.32
N ARG A 388 11.79 10.34 16.57
CA ARG A 388 10.90 10.01 15.44
C ARG A 388 10.14 8.73 15.73
N MET A 389 8.84 8.77 15.52
CA MET A 389 7.92 7.63 15.60
C MET A 389 7.10 7.55 14.32
N SER A 390 7.11 6.38 13.67
CA SER A 390 6.24 6.12 12.52
C SER A 390 4.88 5.63 13.00
N LEU A 391 3.81 6.27 12.51
CA LEU A 391 2.42 5.87 12.73
C LEU A 391 1.89 4.99 11.59
N GLY A 392 2.64 4.88 10.49
CA GLY A 392 2.30 3.96 9.40
C GLY A 392 2.24 2.51 9.89
N GLY A 393 1.07 1.87 9.72
CA GLY A 393 0.81 0.50 10.14
C GLY A 393 0.51 0.34 11.64
N VAL A 394 0.18 1.42 12.35
CA VAL A 394 -0.34 1.35 13.72
C VAL A 394 -1.84 1.06 13.66
N HIS A 395 -2.23 -0.10 14.18
CA HIS A 395 -3.61 -0.59 14.20
C HIS A 395 -4.15 -0.79 15.63
N ASP A 396 -3.30 -0.67 16.65
CA ASP A 396 -3.64 -0.94 18.05
C ASP A 396 -3.25 0.26 18.92
N GLU A 397 -4.16 0.63 19.82
CA GLU A 397 -3.97 1.64 20.85
C GLU A 397 -2.82 1.31 21.80
N ALA A 398 -2.58 0.01 22.04
CA ALA A 398 -1.49 -0.48 22.90
C ALA A 398 -0.11 -0.07 22.38
N GLU A 399 0.05 0.25 21.10
CA GLU A 399 1.33 0.78 20.60
C GLU A 399 1.63 2.19 21.11
N ILE A 400 0.60 2.96 21.45
CA ILE A 400 0.72 4.34 21.96
C ILE A 400 0.70 4.34 23.49
N ARG A 401 -0.24 3.62 24.12
CA ARG A 401 -0.43 3.58 25.58
C ARG A 401 0.24 2.40 26.30
N GLY A 402 0.83 1.46 25.58
CA GLY A 402 1.45 0.26 26.17
C GLY A 402 0.44 -0.79 26.64
N HIS A 403 0.99 -1.88 27.18
CA HIS A 403 0.21 -2.97 27.75
C HIS A 403 0.13 -2.88 29.27
N ARG A 404 -0.97 -3.37 29.86
CA ARG A 404 -1.09 -3.51 31.31
C ARG A 404 0.00 -4.44 31.86
N ARG A 405 0.51 -4.14 33.06
CA ARG A 405 1.57 -4.89 33.78
C ARG A 405 1.23 -6.34 34.17
N THR A 406 0.10 -6.88 33.69
CA THR A 406 -0.42 -8.20 34.08
C THR A 406 0.27 -9.39 33.40
N TYR A 407 1.07 -9.14 32.36
CA TYR A 407 1.74 -10.19 31.58
C TYR A 407 3.26 -10.06 31.63
N ILE A 408 3.95 -11.20 31.73
CA ILE A 408 5.41 -11.27 31.59
C ILE A 408 5.75 -10.81 30.15
N GLY A 409 6.51 -9.72 30.03
CA GLY A 409 6.85 -9.12 28.73
C GLY A 409 5.98 -7.92 28.32
N ALA A 410 5.11 -7.40 29.20
CA ALA A 410 4.43 -6.13 28.98
C ALA A 410 5.45 -5.00 28.80
N LEU A 411 5.20 -4.12 27.83
CA LEU A 411 6.04 -2.96 27.53
C LEU A 411 5.21 -1.67 27.60
N PRO A 412 5.83 -0.54 28.02
CA PRO A 412 5.24 0.78 27.86
C PRO A 412 5.00 1.12 26.40
N GLY A 413 4.10 2.07 26.16
CA GLY A 413 3.82 2.57 24.82
C GLY A 413 5.01 3.29 24.19
N ARG A 414 4.98 3.44 22.86
CA ARG A 414 6.08 4.04 22.08
C ARG A 414 6.39 5.48 22.50
N ILE A 415 5.43 6.21 23.06
CA ILE A 415 5.64 7.57 23.60
C ILE A 415 6.61 7.53 24.79
N ILE A 416 6.32 6.70 25.80
CA ILE A 416 7.18 6.52 26.98
C ILE A 416 8.54 5.95 26.60
N GLN A 417 8.59 4.99 25.67
CA GLN A 417 9.85 4.47 25.14
C GLN A 417 10.69 5.56 24.45
N GLY A 418 10.04 6.45 23.70
CA GLY A 418 10.70 7.57 23.03
C GLY A 418 11.27 8.60 24.02
N LEU A 419 10.54 8.90 25.10
CA LEU A 419 11.03 9.79 26.17
C LEU A 419 12.24 9.21 26.89
N ARG A 420 12.22 7.91 27.21
CA ARG A 420 13.39 7.23 27.80
C ARG A 420 14.61 7.31 26.88
N ARG A 421 14.45 7.12 25.56
CA ARG A 421 15.56 7.23 24.59
C ARG A 421 16.05 8.67 24.41
N ALA A 422 15.18 9.66 24.57
CA ALA A 422 15.54 11.06 24.48
C ALA A 422 16.31 11.55 25.71
N GLU A 423 16.11 10.89 26.86
CA GLU A 423 16.65 11.30 28.16
C GLU A 423 16.29 12.75 28.52
N SER A 424 15.15 13.24 28.02
CA SER A 424 14.62 14.59 28.24
C SER A 424 13.10 14.60 28.18
N ASN A 425 12.47 15.48 28.95
CA ASN A 425 11.01 15.66 29.05
C ASN A 425 10.44 16.71 28.07
N ASN A 426 11.29 17.48 27.38
CA ASN A 426 10.90 18.47 26.38
C ASN A 426 11.38 18.19 24.93
N PRO A 427 11.49 16.93 24.45
CA PRO A 427 11.98 16.64 23.12
C PRO A 427 11.02 17.12 22.03
N VAL A 428 11.53 17.22 20.81
CA VAL A 428 10.72 17.32 19.59
C VAL A 428 10.35 15.91 19.16
N PHE A 429 9.06 15.57 19.26
CA PHE A 429 8.48 14.32 18.78
C PHE A 429 7.93 14.49 17.38
N MET A 430 8.50 13.75 16.44
CA MET A 430 8.02 13.69 15.07
C MET A 430 7.19 12.43 14.84
N LEU A 431 5.89 12.61 14.62
CA LEU A 431 4.92 11.57 14.30
C LEU A 431 4.76 11.48 12.77
N ASP A 432 5.44 10.51 12.16
CA ASP A 432 5.50 10.35 10.71
C ASP A 432 4.30 9.51 10.21
N GLU A 433 3.72 9.89 9.07
CA GLU A 433 2.64 9.15 8.39
C GLU A 433 1.32 9.04 9.19
N ILE A 434 0.84 10.16 9.77
CA ILE A 434 -0.45 10.21 10.49
C ILE A 434 -1.65 9.91 9.57
N ASP A 435 -1.48 10.10 8.27
CA ASP A 435 -2.45 9.81 7.21
C ASP A 435 -2.67 8.31 6.97
N LYS A 436 -1.86 7.45 7.58
CA LYS A 436 -1.95 5.99 7.49
C LYS A 436 -2.43 5.31 8.78
N VAL A 437 -2.90 6.09 9.74
CA VAL A 437 -3.51 5.55 10.97
C VAL A 437 -4.85 4.91 10.58
N GLY A 438 -4.95 3.59 10.75
CA GLY A 438 -6.13 2.81 10.37
C GLY A 438 -7.09 2.61 11.54
N SER A 439 -8.39 2.52 11.24
CA SER A 439 -9.39 2.04 12.18
C SER A 439 -9.63 0.55 11.92
N ASP A 440 -9.12 -0.31 12.81
CA ASP A 440 -9.47 -1.73 12.86
C ASP A 440 -10.36 -2.01 14.07
N PHE A 441 -11.11 -3.11 14.01
CA PHE A 441 -12.11 -3.51 15.04
C PHE A 441 -11.53 -3.70 16.46
N ARG A 442 -10.20 -3.67 16.65
CA ARG A 442 -9.53 -3.87 17.95
C ARG A 442 -9.32 -2.59 18.77
N GLY A 443 -9.64 -1.42 18.22
CA GLY A 443 -9.53 -0.12 18.90
C GLY A 443 -9.22 0.99 17.90
N ASP A 444 -9.53 2.23 18.24
CA ASP A 444 -9.20 3.39 17.41
C ASP A 444 -7.90 4.04 17.93
N PRO A 445 -6.73 3.80 17.33
CA PRO A 445 -5.47 4.44 17.74
C PRO A 445 -5.53 5.97 17.65
N SER A 446 -6.46 6.53 16.87
CA SER A 446 -6.71 7.97 16.80
C SER A 446 -7.14 8.54 18.14
N SER A 447 -7.85 7.76 18.98
CA SER A 447 -8.28 8.20 20.31
C SER A 447 -7.11 8.38 21.28
N ALA A 448 -6.15 7.45 21.30
CA ALA A 448 -4.92 7.62 22.08
C ALA A 448 -4.03 8.73 21.52
N LEU A 449 -3.95 8.91 20.20
CA LEU A 449 -3.27 10.07 19.62
C LEU A 449 -3.94 11.38 20.03
N LEU A 450 -5.27 11.43 20.10
CA LEU A 450 -5.99 12.62 20.54
C LEU A 450 -5.62 13.00 21.98
N GLU A 451 -5.50 12.04 22.89
CA GLU A 451 -5.07 12.30 24.27
C GLU A 451 -3.64 12.84 24.34
N VAL A 452 -2.70 12.23 23.59
CA VAL A 452 -1.29 12.67 23.53
C VAL A 452 -1.15 14.07 22.92
N LEU A 453 -1.95 14.36 21.89
CA LEU A 453 -1.88 15.60 21.13
C LEU A 453 -2.76 16.71 21.71
N ASP A 454 -3.73 16.41 22.59
CA ASP A 454 -4.56 17.44 23.23
C ASP A 454 -3.76 18.25 24.24
N PRO A 455 -3.58 19.56 24.07
CA PRO A 455 -2.97 20.39 25.09
C PRO A 455 -3.76 20.46 26.42
N GLN A 456 -5.01 19.96 26.45
CA GLN A 456 -5.82 19.87 27.67
C GLN A 456 -5.71 18.52 28.41
N GLN A 457 -5.27 17.46 27.73
CA GLN A 457 -5.19 16.11 28.31
C GLN A 457 -3.75 15.61 28.45
N ASN A 458 -2.84 16.12 27.63
CA ASN A 458 -1.47 15.63 27.56
C ASN A 458 -0.63 15.86 28.83
N ASN A 459 -1.07 16.73 29.74
CA ASN A 459 -0.44 16.95 31.04
C ASN A 459 -0.66 15.81 32.04
N SER A 460 -1.66 14.96 31.80
CA SER A 460 -2.00 13.81 32.63
C SER A 460 -2.11 12.52 31.80
N PHE A 461 -1.26 12.37 30.77
CA PHE A 461 -1.27 11.21 29.90
C PHE A 461 -1.01 9.93 30.69
N SER A 462 -1.91 8.95 30.59
CA SER A 462 -1.82 7.70 31.35
C SER A 462 -1.42 6.53 30.44
N ASP A 463 -0.18 6.07 30.58
CA ASP A 463 0.28 4.83 29.95
C ASP A 463 -0.18 3.61 30.77
N HIS A 464 -0.72 2.58 30.11
CA HIS A 464 -1.26 1.37 30.75
C HIS A 464 -0.20 0.55 31.50
N TYR A 465 1.07 0.66 31.10
CA TYR A 465 2.17 0.00 31.78
C TYR A 465 2.61 0.80 33.01
N LEU A 466 2.74 2.13 32.89
CA LEU A 466 3.17 2.96 34.03
C LEU A 466 2.08 3.09 35.10
N ASP A 467 0.82 3.21 34.68
CA ASP A 467 -0.35 3.42 35.54
C ASP A 467 -0.24 4.65 36.46
N VAL A 468 0.55 5.63 36.03
CA VAL A 468 0.73 6.94 36.65
C VAL A 468 0.73 8.02 35.55
N PRO A 469 0.17 9.21 35.81
CA PRO A 469 0.13 10.27 34.82
C PRO A 469 1.54 10.80 34.53
N PHE A 470 1.85 10.96 33.24
CA PHE A 470 3.09 11.57 32.76
C PHE A 470 2.76 12.89 32.03
N ASP A 471 3.47 13.96 32.37
CA ASP A 471 3.25 15.27 31.76
C ASP A 471 3.97 15.40 30.41
N LEU A 472 3.21 15.41 29.32
CA LEU A 472 3.69 15.62 27.95
C LEU A 472 3.55 17.08 27.47
N SER A 473 3.13 18.02 28.32
CA SER A 473 2.86 19.40 27.91
C SER A 473 4.11 20.14 27.39
N HIS A 474 5.30 19.72 27.83
CA HIS A 474 6.60 20.28 27.43
C HIS A 474 7.13 19.71 26.10
N VAL A 475 6.57 18.58 25.65
CA VAL A 475 6.93 17.89 24.40
C VAL A 475 6.42 18.71 23.22
N MET A 476 7.27 18.90 22.20
CA MET A 476 6.85 19.52 20.94
C MET A 476 6.49 18.45 19.93
N PHE A 477 5.20 18.28 19.67
CA PHE A 477 4.73 17.37 18.62
C PHE A 477 4.78 18.05 17.24
N ILE A 478 5.25 17.30 16.25
CA ILE A 478 5.20 17.63 14.82
C ILE A 478 4.69 16.40 14.10
N THR A 479 3.64 16.55 13.28
CA THR A 479 3.09 15.45 12.49
C THR A 479 3.49 15.57 11.02
N THR A 480 3.51 14.46 10.30
CA THR A 480 3.58 14.48 8.83
C THR A 480 2.46 13.66 8.21
N ALA A 481 2.06 14.08 7.01
CA ALA A 481 1.15 13.33 6.16
C ALA A 481 1.59 13.44 4.69
N ASN A 482 1.13 12.50 3.87
CA ASN A 482 1.20 12.64 2.42
C ASN A 482 -0.08 13.24 1.84
N MET A 483 -1.23 12.92 2.43
CA MET A 483 -2.55 13.43 2.02
C MET A 483 -3.36 13.86 3.26
N LEU A 484 -4.19 14.89 3.12
CA LEU A 484 -5.07 15.36 4.20
C LEU A 484 -6.34 14.51 4.34
N ASP A 485 -6.87 14.03 3.21
CA ASP A 485 -8.21 13.41 3.14
C ASP A 485 -8.34 12.13 3.98
N THR A 486 -7.23 11.45 4.28
CA THR A 486 -7.23 10.22 5.07
C THR A 486 -6.98 10.46 6.56
N ILE A 487 -6.72 11.70 6.98
CA ILE A 487 -6.53 12.03 8.39
C ILE A 487 -7.91 12.13 9.07
N PRO A 488 -8.10 11.51 10.25
CA PRO A 488 -9.32 11.67 11.03
C PRO A 488 -9.67 13.16 11.28
N PRO A 489 -10.90 13.62 11.02
CA PRO A 489 -11.28 15.03 11.17
C PRO A 489 -11.00 15.60 12.57
N ALA A 490 -11.19 14.80 13.62
CA ALA A 490 -10.93 15.19 15.01
C ALA A 490 -9.45 15.53 15.27
N LEU A 491 -8.52 14.87 14.57
CA LEU A 491 -7.10 15.21 14.62
C LEU A 491 -6.82 16.43 13.76
N LEU A 492 -7.37 16.48 12.54
CA LEU A 492 -7.13 17.57 11.58
C LEU A 492 -7.46 18.96 12.16
N ASP A 493 -8.55 19.08 12.92
CA ASP A 493 -8.97 20.33 13.57
C ASP A 493 -7.94 20.89 14.58
N ARG A 494 -7.00 20.04 15.05
CA ARG A 494 -5.94 20.39 16.00
C ARG A 494 -4.59 20.66 15.32
N LEU A 495 -4.52 20.44 14.01
CA LEU A 495 -3.29 20.56 13.23
C LEU A 495 -3.21 21.93 12.53
N GLU A 496 -2.04 22.55 12.58
CA GLU A 496 -1.67 23.64 11.67
C GLU A 496 -1.00 23.04 10.44
N VAL A 497 -1.74 22.97 9.34
CA VAL A 497 -1.28 22.37 8.09
C VAL A 497 -0.31 23.30 7.37
N ILE A 498 0.91 22.80 7.13
CA ILE A 498 1.93 23.43 6.31
C ILE A 498 2.18 22.53 5.09
N GLU A 499 1.81 23.03 3.91
CA GLU A 499 1.99 22.30 2.66
C GLU A 499 3.42 22.45 2.10
N LEU A 500 4.08 21.31 1.91
CA LEU A 500 5.35 21.18 1.20
C LEU A 500 5.07 20.68 -0.21
N THR A 501 5.01 21.64 -1.14
CA THR A 501 4.88 21.34 -2.56
C THR A 501 6.15 20.68 -3.12
N GLY A 502 6.03 20.02 -4.26
CA GLY A 502 7.18 19.49 -5.00
C GLY A 502 8.19 20.55 -5.44
N TYR A 503 9.35 20.08 -5.90
CA TYR A 503 10.46 20.91 -6.35
C TYR A 503 10.49 21.05 -7.89
N THR A 504 10.91 22.22 -8.36
CA THR A 504 11.28 22.47 -9.76
C THR A 504 12.58 21.75 -10.13
N GLN A 505 12.88 21.57 -11.42
CA GLN A 505 14.12 20.93 -11.87
C GLN A 505 15.37 21.67 -11.37
N GLU A 506 15.35 23.01 -11.43
CA GLU A 506 16.44 23.87 -10.93
C GLU A 506 16.63 23.72 -9.41
N GLU A 507 15.54 23.68 -8.64
CA GLU A 507 15.61 23.42 -7.20
C GLU A 507 16.16 22.02 -6.91
N LYS A 508 15.72 20.99 -7.65
CA LYS A 508 16.23 19.62 -7.49
C LYS A 508 17.72 19.53 -7.77
N ALA A 509 18.22 20.21 -8.80
CA ALA A 509 19.64 20.25 -9.11
C ALA A 509 20.44 20.87 -7.95
N LYS A 510 19.99 22.01 -7.42
CA LYS A 510 20.64 22.67 -6.27
C LYS A 510 20.55 21.85 -4.98
N ILE A 511 19.44 21.16 -4.74
CA ILE A 511 19.27 20.25 -3.60
C ILE A 511 20.23 19.07 -3.74
N ALA A 512 20.35 18.51 -4.95
CA ALA A 512 21.25 17.40 -5.22
C ALA A 512 22.71 17.79 -4.99
N GLU A 513 23.14 18.93 -5.53
CA GLU A 513 24.51 19.44 -5.37
C GLU A 513 24.86 19.75 -3.91
N ARG A 514 23.97 20.43 -3.18
CA ARG A 514 24.26 20.88 -1.81
C ARG A 514 24.13 19.78 -0.76
N TYR A 515 23.21 18.83 -0.95
CA TYR A 515 22.83 17.91 0.11
C TYR A 515 22.90 16.43 -0.30
N LEU A 516 22.31 16.06 -1.44
CA LEU A 516 22.18 14.64 -1.79
C LEU A 516 23.53 14.01 -2.20
N ILE A 517 24.30 14.70 -3.05
CA ILE A 517 25.60 14.20 -3.50
C ILE A 517 26.56 14.06 -2.32
N PRO A 518 26.81 15.08 -1.46
CA PRO A 518 27.68 14.94 -0.31
C PRO A 518 27.24 13.82 0.66
N ARG A 519 25.92 13.69 0.89
CA ARG A 519 25.37 12.62 1.73
C ARG A 519 25.65 11.24 1.14
N GLN A 520 25.37 11.05 -0.15
CA GLN A 520 25.59 9.78 -0.83
C GLN A 520 27.07 9.43 -0.97
N LEU A 521 27.97 10.40 -1.11
CA LEU A 521 29.42 10.16 -1.06
C LEU A 521 29.83 9.56 0.29
N LYS A 522 29.39 10.19 1.39
CA LYS A 522 29.68 9.71 2.75
C LYS A 522 29.11 8.31 3.01
N GLU A 523 27.85 8.07 2.63
CA GLU A 523 27.18 6.76 2.81
C GLU A 523 27.85 5.63 2.00
N ASN A 524 28.43 5.95 0.83
CA ASN A 524 29.09 4.97 -0.03
C ASN A 524 30.62 4.96 0.13
N GLY A 525 31.18 5.70 1.11
CA GLY A 525 32.61 5.72 1.40
C GLY A 525 33.49 6.35 0.32
N LEU A 526 32.94 7.28 -0.47
CA LEU A 526 33.66 8.01 -1.51
C LEU A 526 34.06 9.41 -1.04
N THR A 527 35.17 9.93 -1.58
CA THR A 527 35.58 11.33 -1.39
C THR A 527 35.18 12.22 -2.58
N ASP A 528 35.14 13.54 -2.37
CA ASP A 528 34.85 14.54 -3.43
C ASP A 528 35.87 14.51 -4.59
N GLU A 529 37.04 13.93 -4.38
CA GLU A 529 38.06 13.75 -5.40
C GLU A 529 37.81 12.49 -6.24
N GLN A 530 37.25 11.44 -5.63
CA GLN A 530 37.00 10.15 -6.28
C GLN A 530 35.76 10.18 -7.18
N PHE A 531 34.75 10.99 -6.84
CA PHE A 531 33.52 11.08 -7.61
C PHE A 531 33.10 12.53 -7.84
N LYS A 532 32.89 12.88 -9.11
CA LYS A 532 32.29 14.16 -9.50
C LYS A 532 31.16 13.91 -10.48
N LEU A 533 30.02 14.56 -10.27
CA LEU A 533 28.89 14.51 -11.19
C LEU A 533 28.81 15.85 -11.94
N ASN A 534 28.86 15.80 -13.27
CA ASN A 534 28.68 17.00 -14.09
C ASN A 534 27.22 17.48 -14.04
N GLU A 535 26.98 18.78 -14.07
CA GLU A 535 25.67 19.42 -14.14
C GLU A 535 24.78 18.85 -15.27
N LYS A 536 25.36 18.61 -16.45
CA LYS A 536 24.63 17.97 -17.57
C LYS A 536 24.18 16.54 -17.21
N ALA A 537 25.04 15.78 -16.53
CA ALA A 537 24.73 14.42 -16.11
C ALA A 537 23.62 14.42 -15.06
N LEU A 538 23.68 15.33 -14.09
CA LEU A 538 22.65 15.52 -13.07
C LEU A 538 21.29 15.88 -13.70
N ASN A 539 21.27 16.81 -14.66
CA ASN A 539 20.06 17.15 -15.40
C ASN A 539 19.50 15.96 -16.19
N THR A 540 20.36 15.12 -16.78
CA THR A 540 19.95 13.86 -17.44
C THR A 540 19.33 12.88 -16.45
N ILE A 541 19.87 12.74 -15.23
CA ILE A 541 19.26 11.89 -14.18
C ILE A 541 17.88 12.44 -13.82
N ILE A 542 17.78 13.75 -13.53
CA ILE A 542 16.52 14.41 -13.13
C ILE A 542 15.45 14.22 -14.20
N THR A 543 15.77 14.42 -15.48
CA THR A 543 14.79 14.39 -16.57
C THR A 543 14.51 13.00 -17.14
N GLY A 544 15.53 12.15 -17.26
CA GLY A 544 15.45 10.87 -17.94
C GLY A 544 15.24 9.65 -17.04
N TYR A 545 15.57 9.75 -15.74
CA TYR A 545 15.54 8.62 -14.80
C TYR A 545 14.60 8.82 -13.61
N THR A 546 14.08 10.03 -13.40
CA THR A 546 13.15 10.32 -12.30
C THR A 546 11.82 10.88 -12.82
N ARG A 547 10.71 10.50 -12.18
CA ARG A 547 9.37 11.09 -12.41
C ARG A 547 8.64 11.22 -11.09
N GLU A 548 8.95 12.27 -10.35
CA GLU A 548 8.41 12.53 -9.01
C GLU A 548 8.36 14.04 -8.70
N ALA A 549 7.59 14.44 -7.70
CA ALA A 549 7.56 15.81 -7.17
C ALA A 549 8.74 16.08 -6.19
N GLY A 550 9.09 15.11 -5.36
CA GLY A 550 10.22 15.19 -4.41
C GLY A 550 11.58 14.82 -5.02
N VAL A 551 12.53 14.46 -4.16
CA VAL A 551 13.90 14.05 -4.55
C VAL A 551 14.28 12.63 -4.11
N ARG A 552 13.31 11.79 -3.73
CA ARG A 552 13.57 10.45 -3.17
C ARG A 552 14.15 9.48 -4.21
N ASN A 553 13.55 9.41 -5.40
CA ASN A 553 14.11 8.63 -6.50
C ASN A 553 15.38 9.28 -7.03
N LEU A 554 15.47 10.62 -7.07
CA LEU A 554 16.70 11.32 -7.47
C LEU A 554 17.88 10.90 -6.59
N GLU A 555 17.71 10.91 -5.27
CA GLU A 555 18.73 10.43 -4.34
C GLU A 555 19.10 8.96 -4.60
N ARG A 556 18.10 8.09 -4.82
CA ARG A 556 18.35 6.67 -5.12
C ARG A 556 19.17 6.48 -6.40
N GLU A 557 18.87 7.23 -7.45
CA GLU A 557 19.62 7.13 -8.71
C GLU A 557 21.03 7.73 -8.59
N ILE A 558 21.21 8.79 -7.79
CA ILE A 558 22.56 9.30 -7.43
C ILE A 558 23.32 8.23 -6.65
N ALA A 559 22.70 7.58 -5.66
CA ALA A 559 23.29 6.48 -4.90
C ALA A 559 23.71 5.31 -5.79
N ASN A 560 22.89 4.95 -6.78
CA ASN A 560 23.23 3.93 -7.78
C ASN A 560 24.48 4.30 -8.58
N ALA A 561 24.59 5.55 -9.04
CA ALA A 561 25.78 6.04 -9.73
C ALA A 561 27.02 6.03 -8.82
N CYS A 562 26.89 6.47 -7.56
CA CYS A 562 27.97 6.41 -6.57
C CYS A 562 28.43 4.96 -6.33
N ARG A 563 27.50 4.01 -6.12
CA ARG A 563 27.83 2.59 -5.95
C ARG A 563 28.54 2.00 -7.16
N GLY A 564 28.11 2.35 -8.36
CA GLY A 564 28.76 1.90 -9.60
C GLY A 564 30.22 2.37 -9.68
N VAL A 565 30.49 3.62 -9.31
CA VAL A 565 31.87 4.15 -9.26
C VAL A 565 32.67 3.54 -8.10
N ALA A 566 32.06 3.37 -6.92
CA ALA A 566 32.70 2.75 -5.77
C ALA A 566 33.13 1.30 -6.06
N ALA A 567 32.30 0.52 -6.75
CA ALA A 567 32.65 -0.82 -7.20
C ALA A 567 33.87 -0.82 -8.13
N GLN A 568 33.88 0.08 -9.12
CA GLN A 568 35.02 0.21 -10.05
C GLN A 568 36.33 0.62 -9.34
N ILE A 569 36.25 1.46 -8.31
CA ILE A 569 37.40 1.84 -7.48
C ILE A 569 37.86 0.66 -6.62
N ALA A 570 36.94 -0.06 -5.99
CA ALA A 570 37.25 -1.23 -5.16
C ALA A 570 37.89 -2.38 -5.97
N GLU A 571 37.49 -2.54 -7.24
CA GLU A 571 38.11 -3.47 -8.19
C GLU A 571 39.49 -3.02 -8.69
N GLY A 572 39.91 -1.78 -8.38
CA GLY A 572 41.18 -1.20 -8.84
C GLY A 572 41.19 -0.78 -10.31
N SER A 573 40.02 -0.75 -10.97
CA SER A 573 39.91 -0.38 -12.39
C SER A 573 40.10 1.12 -12.64
N ILE A 574 39.72 1.95 -11.65
CA ILE A 574 39.84 3.42 -11.69
C ILE A 574 40.20 3.95 -10.31
N THR A 575 40.76 5.16 -10.24
CA THR A 575 41.04 5.87 -8.98
C THR A 575 40.06 7.01 -8.72
N SER A 576 39.53 7.62 -9.78
CA SER A 576 38.49 8.66 -9.72
C SER A 576 37.67 8.67 -11.01
N LYS A 577 36.42 9.15 -10.94
CA LYS A 577 35.56 9.32 -12.11
C LYS A 577 34.78 10.63 -12.03
N THR A 578 34.85 11.40 -13.11
CA THR A 578 33.85 12.43 -13.40
C THR A 578 32.79 11.82 -14.29
N VAL A 579 31.57 11.66 -13.76
CA VAL A 579 30.43 11.07 -14.45
C VAL A 579 29.79 12.11 -15.36
N THR A 580 29.77 11.82 -16.67
CA THR A 580 29.15 12.65 -17.71
C THR A 580 27.80 12.08 -18.14
N ASP A 581 27.02 12.85 -18.91
CA ASP A 581 25.71 12.45 -19.45
C ASP A 581 25.79 11.16 -20.27
N LYS A 582 26.92 10.91 -20.95
CA LYS A 582 27.18 9.69 -21.72
C LYS A 582 27.49 8.47 -20.86
N ASP A 583 27.99 8.67 -19.64
CA ASP A 583 28.29 7.59 -18.72
C ASP A 583 27.05 7.10 -17.96
N ILE A 584 26.02 7.95 -17.83
CA ILE A 584 24.80 7.64 -17.06
C ILE A 584 24.17 6.29 -17.46
N PRO A 585 24.02 5.94 -18.75
CA PRO A 585 23.44 4.67 -19.12
C PRO A 585 24.23 3.44 -18.67
N ASN A 586 25.55 3.57 -18.47
CA ASN A 586 26.39 2.48 -17.99
C ASN A 586 26.09 2.13 -16.52
N TYR A 587 25.67 3.12 -15.73
CA TYR A 587 25.37 2.93 -14.31
C TYR A 587 23.88 2.71 -14.03
N LEU A 588 23.00 3.41 -14.76
CA LEU A 588 21.55 3.42 -14.49
C LEU A 588 20.72 2.63 -15.51
N GLY A 589 21.35 2.14 -16.58
CA GLY A 589 20.68 1.50 -17.71
C GLY A 589 20.07 2.50 -18.70
N PRO A 590 19.25 2.04 -19.66
CA PRO A 590 18.63 2.93 -20.65
C PRO A 590 17.69 3.96 -20.01
N VAL A 591 17.53 5.10 -20.68
CA VAL A 591 16.63 6.18 -20.26
C VAL A 591 15.20 5.65 -20.11
N ARG A 592 14.58 5.90 -18.96
CA ARG A 592 13.26 5.33 -18.60
C ARG A 592 12.10 6.25 -18.95
N VAL A 593 12.33 7.56 -18.96
CA VAL A 593 11.29 8.57 -19.19
C VAL A 593 11.53 9.27 -20.55
N PRO A 594 10.74 8.97 -21.59
CA PRO A 594 10.84 9.67 -22.86
C PRO A 594 10.24 11.08 -22.78
N THR A 595 10.95 12.08 -23.32
CA THR A 595 10.62 13.51 -23.26
C THR A 595 9.86 14.05 -24.49
N ASP A 596 9.61 13.25 -25.52
CA ASP A 596 9.09 13.75 -26.81
C ASP A 596 7.57 13.99 -26.84
N VAL A 597 7.17 15.17 -26.39
CA VAL A 597 5.79 15.70 -26.48
C VAL A 597 5.39 15.99 -27.93
N ASP A 598 6.33 16.41 -28.78
CA ASP A 598 6.05 16.91 -30.14
C ASP A 598 5.65 15.82 -31.14
N SER A 599 6.07 14.58 -30.92
CA SER A 599 5.77 13.46 -31.81
C SER A 599 4.27 13.10 -31.82
N ARG A 600 3.55 13.39 -30.73
CA ARG A 600 2.15 12.95 -30.51
C ARG A 600 1.09 13.89 -31.06
N ILE A 601 1.32 15.21 -31.13
CA ILE A 601 0.31 16.21 -31.57
C ILE A 601 0.36 16.47 -33.08
N THR A 602 0.75 15.46 -33.87
CA THR A 602 0.92 15.63 -35.32
C THR A 602 -0.39 15.52 -36.10
N ARG A 603 -1.47 15.01 -35.46
CA ARG A 603 -2.76 14.70 -36.07
C ARG A 603 -3.91 15.42 -35.36
N PRO A 604 -4.98 15.80 -36.08
CA PRO A 604 -6.23 16.26 -35.47
C PRO A 604 -6.82 15.20 -34.53
N GLY A 605 -7.55 15.65 -33.50
CA GLY A 605 -8.12 14.78 -32.48
C GLY A 605 -7.17 14.44 -31.34
N ILE A 606 -6.09 15.20 -31.13
CA ILE A 606 -5.15 15.01 -30.01
C ILE A 606 -4.89 16.36 -29.33
N ALA A 607 -5.04 16.43 -28.01
CA ALA A 607 -4.72 17.62 -27.22
C ALA A 607 -4.05 17.26 -25.88
N ILE A 608 -3.33 18.22 -25.31
CA ILE A 608 -2.70 18.07 -24.01
C ILE A 608 -3.60 18.67 -22.93
N GLY A 609 -4.01 17.82 -21.99
CA GLY A 609 -4.64 18.21 -20.73
C GLY A 609 -3.63 18.20 -19.58
N LEU A 610 -3.88 19.04 -18.57
CA LEU A 610 -3.13 19.00 -17.31
C LEU A 610 -3.93 18.27 -16.24
N ALA A 611 -3.30 17.28 -15.62
CA ALA A 611 -3.89 16.51 -14.53
C ALA A 611 -3.16 16.80 -13.22
N TRP A 612 -3.92 16.67 -12.14
CA TRP A 612 -3.37 16.60 -10.79
C TRP A 612 -3.45 15.16 -10.31
N THR A 613 -2.36 14.67 -9.75
CA THR A 613 -2.30 13.36 -9.10
C THR A 613 -1.74 13.54 -7.69
N PRO A 614 -1.96 12.59 -6.76
CA PRO A 614 -1.41 12.67 -5.42
C PRO A 614 0.13 12.76 -5.38
N VAL A 615 0.81 12.28 -6.43
CA VAL A 615 2.28 12.34 -6.56
C VAL A 615 2.77 13.61 -7.27
N GLY A 616 1.85 14.53 -7.60
CA GLY A 616 2.11 15.81 -8.27
C GLY A 616 1.35 15.98 -9.58
N GLY A 617 1.67 17.03 -10.33
CA GLY A 617 1.03 17.30 -11.62
C GLY A 617 1.57 16.40 -12.72
N ASP A 618 0.71 16.10 -13.70
CA ASP A 618 1.05 15.32 -14.89
C ASP A 618 0.42 15.89 -16.17
N ILE A 619 0.97 15.52 -17.32
CA ILE A 619 0.39 15.83 -18.64
C ILE A 619 -0.34 14.61 -19.20
N LEU A 620 -1.56 14.84 -19.71
CA LEU A 620 -2.37 13.81 -20.35
C LEU A 620 -2.52 14.12 -21.84
N PHE A 621 -2.28 13.13 -22.69
CA PHE A 621 -2.61 13.22 -24.10
C PHE A 621 -4.01 12.64 -24.29
N ILE A 622 -5.00 13.49 -24.53
CA ILE A 622 -6.36 13.02 -24.80
C ILE A 622 -6.48 12.85 -26.31
N GLU A 623 -6.92 11.67 -26.72
CA GLU A 623 -7.06 11.29 -28.13
C GLU A 623 -8.52 10.99 -28.43
N ALA A 624 -9.01 11.43 -29.59
CA ALA A 624 -10.31 11.01 -30.11
C ALA A 624 -10.19 10.57 -31.55
N THR A 625 -10.99 9.56 -31.89
CA THR A 625 -11.17 9.07 -33.24
C THR A 625 -12.64 8.93 -33.56
N ALA A 626 -12.94 8.95 -34.86
CA ALA A 626 -14.28 8.88 -35.40
C ALA A 626 -14.36 7.75 -36.41
N MET A 627 -15.44 6.98 -36.36
CA MET A 627 -15.72 5.88 -37.28
C MET A 627 -17.18 5.90 -37.72
N ARG A 628 -17.52 5.23 -38.82
CA ARG A 628 -18.92 5.09 -39.24
C ARG A 628 -19.69 4.24 -38.24
N GLY A 629 -20.87 4.70 -37.83
CA GLY A 629 -21.60 4.07 -36.73
C GLY A 629 -23.02 4.58 -36.55
N LYS A 630 -23.61 4.32 -35.39
CA LYS A 630 -25.02 4.59 -35.04
C LYS A 630 -25.15 5.43 -33.76
N LYS A 631 -24.44 6.56 -33.67
CA LYS A 631 -24.53 7.54 -32.56
C LYS A 631 -23.87 7.11 -31.24
N GLY A 632 -22.81 6.31 -31.29
CA GLY A 632 -22.08 5.84 -30.11
C GLY A 632 -21.01 6.81 -29.61
N LEU A 633 -20.90 6.97 -28.28
CA LEU A 633 -19.75 7.58 -27.62
C LEU A 633 -19.06 6.53 -26.75
N ALA A 634 -17.88 6.09 -27.16
CA ALA A 634 -17.02 5.19 -26.40
C ALA A 634 -15.97 5.98 -25.63
N LEU A 635 -15.75 5.62 -24.36
CA LEU A 635 -14.79 6.26 -23.47
C LEU A 635 -13.88 5.20 -22.86
N THR A 636 -12.57 5.26 -23.09
CA THR A 636 -11.60 4.30 -22.54
C THR A 636 -10.41 4.97 -21.87
N GLY A 637 -9.72 4.23 -20.98
CA GLY A 637 -8.55 4.72 -20.24
C GLY A 637 -8.74 4.84 -18.73
N GLN A 638 -9.61 4.01 -18.14
CA GLN A 638 -9.97 4.03 -16.71
C GLN A 638 -10.50 5.40 -16.24
N LEU A 639 -11.50 5.90 -16.95
CA LEU A 639 -12.17 7.16 -16.62
C LEU A 639 -13.23 6.90 -15.55
N GLY A 640 -13.22 7.70 -14.50
CA GLY A 640 -14.30 7.73 -13.51
C GLY A 640 -15.55 8.44 -14.05
N ASP A 641 -16.61 8.46 -13.25
CA ASP A 641 -17.93 8.88 -13.74
C ASP A 641 -18.00 10.38 -14.02
N VAL A 642 -17.32 11.22 -13.22
CA VAL A 642 -17.28 12.68 -13.43
C VAL A 642 -16.57 13.03 -14.74
N MET A 643 -15.54 12.27 -15.10
CA MET A 643 -14.83 12.48 -16.36
C MET A 643 -15.66 12.02 -17.57
N LYS A 644 -16.50 10.97 -17.43
CA LYS A 644 -17.46 10.56 -18.47
C LYS A 644 -18.56 11.60 -18.69
N GLU A 645 -19.04 12.21 -17.61
CA GLU A 645 -20.00 13.32 -17.68
C GLU A 645 -19.40 14.52 -18.40
N SER A 646 -18.15 14.89 -18.09
CA SER A 646 -17.42 15.95 -18.80
C SER A 646 -17.34 15.70 -20.31
N ALA A 647 -17.04 14.48 -20.74
CA ALA A 647 -17.01 14.13 -22.16
C ALA A 647 -18.39 14.25 -22.83
N SER A 648 -19.44 13.85 -22.13
CA SER A 648 -20.82 13.95 -22.60
C SER A 648 -21.28 15.41 -22.69
N ALA A 649 -20.92 16.25 -21.71
CA ALA A 649 -21.19 17.68 -21.72
C ALA A 649 -20.49 18.39 -22.88
N ALA A 650 -19.22 18.06 -23.15
CA ALA A 650 -18.47 18.59 -24.29
C ALA A 650 -19.15 18.24 -25.62
N LEU A 651 -19.58 16.98 -25.79
CA LEU A 651 -20.28 16.55 -26.99
C LEU A 651 -21.63 17.26 -27.17
N SER A 652 -22.41 17.41 -26.10
CA SER A 652 -23.67 18.15 -26.11
C SER A 652 -23.49 19.62 -26.50
N PHE A 653 -22.45 20.28 -25.98
CA PHE A 653 -22.11 21.65 -26.34
C PHE A 653 -21.77 21.77 -27.84
N ILE A 654 -20.94 20.86 -28.38
CA ILE A 654 -20.59 20.86 -29.80
C ILE A 654 -21.83 20.65 -30.67
N ARG A 655 -22.71 19.73 -30.31
CA ARG A 655 -23.95 19.48 -31.06
C ARG A 655 -24.86 20.71 -31.08
N THR A 656 -24.95 21.42 -29.97
CA THR A 656 -25.79 22.63 -29.86
C THR A 656 -25.23 23.79 -30.68
N ASN A 657 -23.90 23.88 -30.81
CA ASN A 657 -23.19 24.99 -31.46
C ASN A 657 -22.50 24.57 -32.77
N ALA A 658 -22.99 23.53 -33.44
CA ALA A 658 -22.31 22.91 -34.58
C ALA A 658 -22.06 23.91 -35.73
N GLU A 659 -23.06 24.73 -36.06
CA GLU A 659 -22.95 25.75 -37.12
C GLU A 659 -21.87 26.79 -36.81
N GLU A 660 -21.82 27.31 -35.59
CA GLU A 660 -20.84 28.32 -35.18
C GLU A 660 -19.42 27.75 -35.15
N LEU A 661 -19.28 26.47 -34.80
CA LEU A 661 -18.00 25.75 -34.77
C LEU A 661 -17.53 25.29 -36.17
N GLY A 662 -18.39 25.39 -37.20
CA GLY A 662 -18.11 24.88 -38.54
C GLY A 662 -18.06 23.35 -38.61
N VAL A 663 -18.88 22.70 -37.78
CA VAL A 663 -19.09 21.24 -37.75
C VAL A 663 -20.38 20.92 -38.51
N ASP A 664 -20.38 19.82 -39.25
CA ASP A 664 -21.59 19.32 -39.93
C ASP A 664 -22.68 19.02 -38.90
N SER A 665 -23.88 19.61 -39.01
CA SER A 665 -24.97 19.43 -38.06
C SER A 665 -25.44 17.98 -37.93
N GLU A 666 -25.24 17.16 -38.97
CA GLU A 666 -25.63 15.75 -38.99
C GLU A 666 -24.49 14.79 -38.62
N PHE A 667 -23.33 15.29 -38.20
CA PHE A 667 -22.14 14.46 -37.94
C PHE A 667 -22.42 13.29 -36.99
N PHE A 668 -23.23 13.54 -35.95
CA PHE A 668 -23.48 12.56 -34.90
C PHE A 668 -24.37 11.41 -35.40
N ASP A 669 -25.17 11.62 -36.44
CA ASP A 669 -26.19 10.65 -36.86
C ASP A 669 -25.61 9.39 -37.51
N ASN A 670 -24.42 9.51 -38.11
CA ASN A 670 -23.79 8.46 -38.89
C ASN A 670 -22.37 8.10 -38.38
N MET A 671 -21.98 8.61 -37.22
CA MET A 671 -20.64 8.44 -36.67
C MET A 671 -20.68 7.95 -35.22
N ASP A 672 -19.76 7.04 -34.91
CA ASP A 672 -19.39 6.73 -33.54
C ASP A 672 -18.08 7.44 -33.22
N ILE A 673 -17.98 7.98 -32.00
CA ILE A 673 -16.82 8.70 -31.50
C ILE A 673 -16.23 7.89 -30.37
N HIS A 674 -14.91 7.75 -30.37
CA HIS A 674 -14.17 7.10 -29.31
C HIS A 674 -13.13 8.06 -28.76
N ILE A 675 -13.23 8.39 -27.48
CA ILE A 675 -12.22 9.13 -26.73
C ILE A 675 -11.39 8.15 -25.90
N HIS A 676 -10.08 8.24 -26.04
CA HIS A 676 -9.12 7.48 -25.27
C HIS A 676 -8.21 8.42 -24.46
N VAL A 677 -8.02 8.08 -23.18
CA VAL A 677 -7.08 8.76 -22.29
C VAL A 677 -6.00 7.75 -21.85
N PRO A 678 -4.83 7.71 -22.53
CA PRO A 678 -3.75 6.76 -22.28
C PRO A 678 -3.21 6.82 -20.84
N ALA A 679 -2.53 5.74 -20.43
CA ALA A 679 -2.05 5.43 -19.06
C ALA A 679 -3.14 4.86 -18.14
N GLY A 680 -3.65 3.67 -18.47
CA GLY A 680 -4.80 3.02 -17.84
C GLY A 680 -4.51 2.15 -16.63
N ALA A 681 -3.61 2.57 -15.73
CA ALA A 681 -3.42 1.92 -14.43
C ALA A 681 -3.71 2.86 -13.24
N ILE A 682 -3.85 4.15 -13.50
CA ILE A 682 -4.20 5.17 -12.50
C ILE A 682 -5.59 5.67 -12.87
N PRO A 683 -6.60 5.49 -12.00
CA PRO A 683 -7.93 6.04 -12.21
C PRO A 683 -7.85 7.55 -12.42
N LYS A 684 -8.48 8.03 -13.50
CA LYS A 684 -8.57 9.46 -13.80
C LYS A 684 -10.00 9.88 -13.61
N ASP A 685 -10.25 10.57 -12.52
CA ASP A 685 -11.56 11.12 -12.24
C ASP A 685 -11.43 12.59 -11.84
N GLY A 686 -12.36 13.40 -12.32
CA GLY A 686 -12.39 14.84 -12.09
C GLY A 686 -12.81 15.66 -13.31
N PRO A 687 -13.50 16.79 -13.10
CA PRO A 687 -14.10 17.57 -14.18
C PRO A 687 -13.09 18.45 -14.93
N SER A 688 -11.86 18.57 -14.43
CA SER A 688 -10.85 19.54 -14.90
C SER A 688 -10.29 19.31 -16.31
N ALA A 689 -10.68 18.21 -16.97
CA ALA A 689 -10.32 17.89 -18.36
C ALA A 689 -11.40 18.32 -19.38
N GLY A 690 -12.49 18.94 -18.94
CA GLY A 690 -13.62 19.33 -19.80
C GLY A 690 -13.22 20.15 -21.02
N VAL A 691 -12.42 21.21 -20.83
CA VAL A 691 -11.94 22.07 -21.94
C VAL A 691 -11.05 21.29 -22.92
N THR A 692 -10.31 20.30 -22.42
CA THR A 692 -9.46 19.43 -23.25
C THR A 692 -10.31 18.49 -24.09
N MET A 693 -11.34 17.87 -23.49
CA MET A 693 -12.30 17.01 -24.21
C MET A 693 -13.02 17.79 -25.32
N LEU A 694 -13.49 18.99 -25.01
CA LEU A 694 -14.09 19.90 -25.99
C LEU A 694 -13.14 20.17 -27.16
N THR A 695 -11.89 20.51 -26.87
CA THR A 695 -10.90 20.84 -27.88
C THR A 695 -10.55 19.65 -28.76
N VAL A 696 -10.40 18.46 -28.18
CA VAL A 696 -10.10 17.21 -28.90
C VAL A 696 -11.23 16.85 -29.86
N LEU A 697 -12.48 16.87 -29.37
CA LEU A 697 -13.65 16.57 -30.19
C LEU A 697 -13.81 17.59 -31.33
N THR A 698 -13.67 18.89 -31.02
CA THR A 698 -13.76 19.94 -32.03
C THR A 698 -12.62 19.82 -33.06
N SER A 699 -11.40 19.51 -32.62
CA SER A 699 -10.23 19.26 -33.48
C SER A 699 -10.49 18.12 -34.47
N LEU A 700 -11.04 17.00 -33.98
CA LEU A 700 -11.38 15.84 -34.78
C LEU A 700 -12.46 16.19 -35.84
N LEU A 701 -13.55 16.81 -35.41
CA LEU A 701 -14.72 17.09 -36.26
C LEU A 701 -14.47 18.17 -37.31
N THR A 702 -13.64 19.17 -36.97
CA THR A 702 -13.27 20.25 -37.90
C THR A 702 -12.02 19.92 -38.71
N ASN A 703 -11.35 18.80 -38.42
CA ASN A 703 -10.07 18.40 -39.01
C ASN A 703 -8.98 19.48 -38.87
N ARG A 704 -8.96 20.17 -37.72
CA ARG A 704 -8.00 21.22 -37.37
C ARG A 704 -7.05 20.70 -36.31
N LYS A 705 -5.74 20.95 -36.46
CA LYS A 705 -4.78 20.54 -35.43
C LYS A 705 -4.84 21.49 -34.23
N VAL A 706 -4.54 20.96 -33.05
CA VAL A 706 -4.28 21.76 -31.85
C VAL A 706 -2.89 22.38 -31.99
N LYS A 707 -2.73 23.64 -31.55
CA LYS A 707 -1.43 24.34 -31.59
C LYS A 707 -0.38 23.60 -30.75
N LYS A 708 0.87 23.62 -31.22
CA LYS A 708 2.00 22.99 -30.52
C LYS A 708 2.32 23.68 -29.20
N HIS A 709 2.86 22.92 -28.25
CA HIS A 709 3.25 23.39 -26.90
C HIS A 709 2.14 24.14 -26.14
N LEU A 710 0.88 23.76 -26.39
CA LEU A 710 -0.29 24.31 -25.72
C LEU A 710 -0.92 23.23 -24.85
N ALA A 711 -1.11 23.54 -23.57
CA ALA A 711 -1.85 22.70 -22.63
C ALA A 711 -3.02 23.47 -22.02
N MET A 712 -4.01 22.75 -21.51
CA MET A 712 -5.20 23.36 -20.91
C MET A 712 -5.75 22.55 -19.74
N THR A 713 -6.46 23.24 -18.86
CA THR A 713 -7.28 22.63 -17.80
C THR A 713 -8.46 23.56 -17.52
N GLY A 714 -9.58 23.00 -17.11
CA GLY A 714 -10.81 23.74 -16.91
C GLY A 714 -12.00 22.80 -16.94
N GLU A 715 -12.90 23.01 -15.99
CA GLU A 715 -14.22 22.38 -16.01
C GLU A 715 -15.14 23.14 -16.98
N ILE A 716 -16.10 22.44 -17.58
CA ILE A 716 -17.01 23.00 -18.56
C ILE A 716 -18.46 22.81 -18.12
N THR A 717 -19.32 23.70 -18.61
CA THR A 717 -20.77 23.59 -18.42
C THR A 717 -21.48 23.41 -19.75
N LEU A 718 -22.72 22.92 -19.73
CA LEU A 718 -23.55 22.81 -20.92
C LEU A 718 -23.83 24.17 -21.60
N ARG A 719 -23.69 25.28 -20.87
CA ARG A 719 -23.95 26.64 -21.35
C ARG A 719 -22.73 27.36 -21.92
N GLY A 720 -21.56 26.72 -21.96
CA GLY A 720 -20.36 27.34 -22.53
C GLY A 720 -19.41 27.98 -21.53
N ALA A 721 -19.73 28.03 -20.24
CA ALA A 721 -18.83 28.61 -19.24
C ALA A 721 -17.70 27.64 -18.86
N VAL A 722 -16.52 28.21 -18.56
CA VAL A 722 -15.34 27.51 -18.03
C VAL A 722 -15.20 27.80 -16.53
N LEU A 723 -15.22 26.75 -15.71
CA LEU A 723 -15.20 26.83 -14.26
C LEU A 723 -13.78 26.61 -13.68
N PRO A 724 -13.47 27.18 -12.49
CA PRO A 724 -12.17 27.04 -11.86
C PRO A 724 -11.86 25.60 -11.46
N VAL A 725 -10.56 25.28 -11.40
CA VAL A 725 -10.06 23.95 -11.05
C VAL A 725 -8.95 24.05 -10.01
N GLY A 726 -8.76 22.99 -9.21
CA GLY A 726 -7.67 22.89 -8.23
C GLY A 726 -6.32 22.47 -8.83
N GLY A 727 -5.28 22.54 -7.99
CA GLY A 727 -3.93 22.03 -8.27
C GLY A 727 -3.18 22.78 -9.37
N ILE A 728 -3.40 24.10 -9.49
CA ILE A 728 -2.85 24.92 -10.59
C ILE A 728 -1.33 24.93 -10.57
N LYS A 729 -0.71 25.09 -9.39
CA LYS A 729 0.75 25.08 -9.25
C LYS A 729 1.35 23.78 -9.80
N GLU A 730 0.85 22.63 -9.36
CA GLU A 730 1.34 21.31 -9.78
C GLU A 730 1.15 21.10 -11.28
N LYS A 731 -0.01 21.46 -11.81
CA LYS A 731 -0.35 21.37 -13.24
C LYS A 731 0.58 22.23 -14.10
N VAL A 732 0.85 23.47 -13.68
CA VAL A 732 1.77 24.38 -14.38
C VAL A 732 3.22 23.89 -14.30
N LEU A 733 3.66 23.39 -13.15
CA LEU A 733 4.98 22.78 -13.01
C LEU A 733 5.14 21.52 -13.87
N ALA A 734 4.08 20.73 -14.05
CA ALA A 734 4.08 19.60 -14.99
C ALA A 734 4.20 20.06 -16.44
N ALA A 735 3.42 21.08 -16.82
CA ALA A 735 3.49 21.69 -18.15
C ALA A 735 4.89 22.26 -18.45
N TYR A 736 5.49 22.97 -17.49
CA TYR A 736 6.84 23.52 -17.59
C TYR A 736 7.89 22.42 -17.84
N ARG A 737 7.84 21.34 -17.03
CA ARG A 737 8.74 20.17 -17.19
C ARG A 737 8.59 19.49 -18.55
N ALA A 738 7.40 19.51 -19.12
CA ALA A 738 7.09 18.96 -20.45
C ALA A 738 7.43 19.93 -21.61
N GLY A 739 7.99 21.10 -21.33
CA GLY A 739 8.36 22.09 -22.36
C GLY A 739 7.15 22.80 -23.00
N ILE A 740 6.02 22.85 -22.29
CA ILE A 740 4.84 23.60 -22.72
C ILE A 740 5.10 25.10 -22.58
N LYS A 741 4.73 25.87 -23.59
CA LYS A 741 4.97 27.33 -23.65
C LYS A 741 3.70 28.15 -23.45
N THR A 742 2.53 27.56 -23.67
CA THR A 742 1.24 28.24 -23.58
C THR A 742 0.28 27.41 -22.73
N ILE A 743 -0.36 28.02 -21.75
CA ILE A 743 -1.38 27.36 -20.91
C ILE A 743 -2.68 28.15 -20.95
N LEU A 744 -3.79 27.45 -21.17
CA LEU A 744 -5.14 27.97 -21.00
C LEU A 744 -5.65 27.61 -19.60
N LEU A 745 -5.99 28.61 -18.79
CA LEU A 745 -6.51 28.46 -17.42
C LEU A 745 -7.85 29.18 -17.25
N PRO A 746 -8.76 28.70 -16.39
CA PRO A 746 -9.97 29.42 -16.04
C PRO A 746 -9.63 30.80 -15.45
N ALA A 747 -10.41 31.83 -15.75
CA ALA A 747 -10.06 33.20 -15.32
C ALA A 747 -9.98 33.36 -13.80
N TRP A 748 -10.81 32.62 -13.06
CA TRP A 748 -10.82 32.61 -11.59
C TRP A 748 -9.53 32.06 -10.98
N ASN A 749 -8.78 31.22 -11.69
CA ASN A 749 -7.51 30.66 -11.24
C ASN A 749 -6.32 31.64 -11.39
N ARG A 750 -6.55 32.89 -11.81
CA ARG A 750 -5.49 33.90 -11.89
C ARG A 750 -4.81 34.16 -10.55
N LYS A 751 -5.57 34.11 -9.46
CA LYS A 751 -5.05 34.28 -8.09
C LYS A 751 -4.01 33.23 -7.71
N ASP A 752 -4.12 32.03 -8.27
CA ASP A 752 -3.26 30.90 -7.93
C ASP A 752 -1.88 31.00 -8.60
N LEU A 753 -1.66 32.00 -9.48
CA LEU A 753 -0.32 32.27 -10.04
C LEU A 753 0.68 32.70 -8.97
N GLU A 754 0.24 33.31 -7.86
CA GLU A 754 1.14 33.75 -6.77
C GLU A 754 1.91 32.57 -6.13
N ASP A 755 1.37 31.35 -6.23
CA ASP A 755 2.01 30.14 -5.73
C ASP A 755 3.08 29.56 -6.67
N ILE A 756 3.18 30.10 -7.89
CA ILE A 756 4.06 29.62 -8.94
C ILE A 756 5.36 30.43 -8.94
N PRO A 757 6.55 29.79 -8.97
CA PRO A 757 7.82 30.49 -9.05
C PRO A 757 7.94 31.47 -10.23
N ASP A 758 8.55 32.64 -10.01
CA ASP A 758 8.69 33.72 -11.01
C ASP A 758 9.39 33.28 -12.31
N ASN A 759 10.36 32.38 -12.22
CA ASN A 759 11.05 31.83 -13.39
C ASN A 759 10.10 31.02 -14.30
N VAL A 760 9.19 30.24 -13.69
CA VAL A 760 8.16 29.48 -14.42
C VAL A 760 7.11 30.42 -14.98
N GLN A 761 6.68 31.43 -14.22
CA GLN A 761 5.71 32.42 -14.71
C GLN A 761 6.22 33.18 -15.94
N LYS A 762 7.51 33.54 -15.97
CA LYS A 762 8.12 34.27 -17.09
C LYS A 762 8.34 33.42 -18.35
N SER A 763 8.42 32.11 -18.20
CA SER A 763 8.70 31.19 -19.33
C SER A 763 7.43 30.68 -20.04
N ILE A 764 6.26 30.83 -19.42
CA ILE A 764 4.97 30.34 -19.93
C ILE A 764 4.03 31.52 -20.21
N SER A 765 3.37 31.50 -21.36
CA SER A 765 2.27 32.42 -21.69
C SER A 765 0.95 31.88 -21.15
N PHE A 766 0.33 32.61 -20.22
CA PHE A 766 -0.97 32.25 -19.63
C PHE A 766 -2.12 32.99 -20.33
N HIS A 767 -3.15 32.25 -20.73
CA HIS A 767 -4.42 32.81 -21.19
C HIS A 767 -5.53 32.45 -20.23
N PHE A 768 -6.23 33.46 -19.74
CA PHE A 768 -7.31 33.34 -18.75
C PHE A 768 -8.66 33.39 -19.45
N ILE A 769 -9.39 32.28 -19.40
CA ILE A 769 -10.58 32.03 -20.20
C ILE A 769 -11.83 31.91 -19.31
N ASN A 770 -12.96 32.45 -19.78
CA ASN A 770 -14.27 32.29 -19.15
C ASN A 770 -15.24 31.46 -20.01
N ASP A 771 -14.97 31.37 -21.31
CA ASP A 771 -15.90 30.84 -22.30
C ASP A 771 -15.26 29.74 -23.16
N MET A 772 -16.03 28.71 -23.46
CA MET A 772 -15.62 27.53 -24.22
C MET A 772 -15.29 27.86 -25.68
N MET A 773 -15.93 28.87 -26.30
CA MET A 773 -15.60 29.28 -27.67
C MET A 773 -14.24 30.00 -27.73
N GLU A 774 -13.86 30.70 -26.67
CA GLU A 774 -12.54 31.30 -26.53
C GLU A 774 -11.45 30.22 -26.51
N VAL A 775 -11.68 29.11 -25.78
CA VAL A 775 -10.79 27.93 -25.77
C VAL A 775 -10.52 27.47 -27.19
N ILE A 776 -11.57 27.23 -27.98
CA ILE A 776 -11.46 26.70 -29.35
C ILE A 776 -10.70 27.65 -30.27
N LYS A 777 -10.95 28.96 -30.16
CA LYS A 777 -10.26 29.99 -30.95
C LYS A 777 -8.77 30.05 -30.63
N LEU A 778 -8.41 29.92 -29.34
CA LEU A 778 -7.02 29.96 -28.90
C LEU A 778 -6.28 28.64 -29.16
N ALA A 779 -6.94 27.49 -29.00
CA ALA A 779 -6.32 26.18 -29.06
C ALA A 779 -6.12 25.62 -30.47
N LEU A 780 -7.05 25.85 -31.41
CA LEU A 780 -7.00 25.24 -32.74
C LEU A 780 -6.28 26.12 -33.77
N GLU A 781 -5.56 25.49 -34.70
CA GLU A 781 -4.99 26.18 -35.87
C GLU A 781 -6.11 26.79 -36.75
N PRO A 782 -5.87 27.92 -37.44
CA PRO A 782 -6.86 28.52 -38.32
C PRO A 782 -7.23 27.58 -39.47
N VAL A 783 -8.49 27.67 -39.94
CA VAL A 783 -9.00 26.85 -41.03
C VAL A 783 -8.16 27.09 -42.29
N LYS A 784 -7.46 26.06 -42.78
CA LYS A 784 -6.85 26.11 -44.11
C LYS A 784 -7.97 26.23 -45.13
N ARG A 785 -8.24 27.44 -45.64
CA ARG A 785 -9.05 27.63 -46.85
C ARG A 785 -8.44 26.76 -47.95
N LYS A 786 -9.11 25.68 -48.34
CA LYS A 786 -8.78 24.99 -49.60
C LYS A 786 -8.85 26.05 -50.70
N LYS A 787 -7.71 26.41 -51.30
CA LYS A 787 -7.73 27.16 -52.56
C LYS A 787 -8.64 26.37 -53.52
N PRO A 788 -9.62 27.01 -54.18
CA PRO A 788 -10.46 26.30 -55.13
C PRO A 788 -9.54 25.66 -56.16
N SER A 789 -9.60 24.34 -56.28
CA SER A 789 -8.91 23.63 -57.34
C SER A 789 -9.49 24.13 -58.65
N VAL A 790 -8.74 24.96 -59.37
CA VAL A 790 -9.04 25.28 -60.76
C VAL A 790 -9.02 23.95 -61.49
N ALA A 791 -10.20 23.46 -61.87
CA ALA A 791 -10.32 22.26 -62.69
C ALA A 791 -9.55 22.51 -64.01
N PRO A 792 -8.66 21.60 -64.44
CA PRO A 792 -8.00 21.77 -65.72
C PRO A 792 -9.04 21.67 -66.83
N VAL A 793 -9.20 22.75 -67.59
CA VAL A 793 -10.00 22.77 -68.82
C VAL A 793 -9.51 21.65 -69.74
N LYS A 794 -10.36 20.65 -69.97
CA LYS A 794 -10.10 19.58 -70.94
C LYS A 794 -9.93 20.19 -72.33
N LYS A 795 -8.69 20.28 -72.83
CA LYS A 795 -8.42 20.47 -74.26
C LYS A 795 -9.01 19.29 -75.04
N ARG A 796 -9.99 19.57 -75.91
CA ARG A 796 -10.52 18.61 -76.89
C ARG A 796 -9.38 18.14 -77.81
N LYS A 797 -9.19 16.83 -77.94
CA LYS A 797 -8.31 16.23 -78.97
C LYS A 797 -9.03 16.26 -80.34
N PRO A 798 -8.30 16.46 -81.46
CA PRO A 798 -8.89 16.47 -82.79
C PRO A 798 -9.25 15.06 -83.26
N VAL A 799 -10.33 14.98 -84.05
CA VAL A 799 -10.88 13.75 -84.64
C VAL A 799 -10.04 13.33 -85.84
N ILE A 800 -9.61 12.06 -85.89
CA ILE A 800 -9.00 11.42 -87.07
C ILE A 800 -10.06 10.49 -87.70
N PRO A 801 -10.25 10.48 -89.04
CA PRO A 801 -11.35 9.76 -89.67
C PRO A 801 -11.06 8.26 -89.89
N VAL A 802 -12.13 7.48 -89.81
CA VAL A 802 -12.19 6.01 -89.97
C VAL A 802 -12.03 5.61 -91.45
N LYS A 803 -11.09 4.70 -91.77
CA LYS A 803 -11.05 3.95 -93.04
C LYS A 803 -11.58 2.52 -92.87
N LYS A 804 -12.38 2.09 -93.85
CA LYS A 804 -13.18 0.84 -93.90
C LYS A 804 -12.36 -0.46 -94.06
N LYS A 805 -12.96 -1.53 -93.51
CA LYS A 805 -12.78 -3.00 -93.61
C LYS A 805 -12.19 -3.59 -94.92
N LYS A 806 -11.48 -4.74 -94.78
CA LYS A 806 -11.74 -6.09 -95.38
C LYS A 806 -10.63 -7.08 -94.93
N SER A 807 -10.91 -8.11 -94.12
CA SER A 807 -11.30 -9.52 -94.43
C SER A 807 -10.12 -10.51 -94.60
N ALA A 808 -10.02 -11.53 -93.71
CA ALA A 808 -9.53 -12.92 -93.93
C ALA A 808 -9.41 -13.63 -92.56
N SER A 809 -10.37 -14.49 -92.17
CA SER A 809 -10.40 -15.96 -92.32
C SER A 809 -9.44 -16.77 -91.40
N VAL A 810 -10.03 -17.30 -90.32
CA VAL A 810 -9.96 -18.69 -89.78
C VAL A 810 -8.73 -19.55 -90.09
N ARG A 811 -8.03 -20.02 -89.03
CA ARG A 811 -7.68 -21.45 -88.88
C ARG A 811 -7.38 -21.85 -87.41
N LYS A 812 -7.99 -22.98 -87.04
CA LYS A 812 -7.93 -23.75 -85.79
C LYS A 812 -6.51 -24.13 -85.34
N LYS A 813 -6.31 -24.30 -84.03
CA LYS A 813 -5.73 -25.53 -83.47
C LYS A 813 -6.24 -25.80 -82.04
N ILE A 814 -6.41 -27.08 -81.75
CA ILE A 814 -7.23 -27.73 -80.73
C ILE A 814 -6.32 -28.46 -79.73
N ALA A 815 -6.81 -28.53 -78.48
CA ALA A 815 -6.62 -29.53 -77.41
C ALA A 815 -5.21 -29.81 -76.83
N LYS A 816 -5.16 -29.87 -75.49
CA LYS A 816 -5.32 -31.10 -74.65
C LYS A 816 -5.06 -30.73 -73.18
N THR A 817 -6.07 -30.72 -72.31
CA THR A 817 -6.50 -31.76 -71.34
C THR A 817 -5.55 -32.16 -70.21
N LYS A 818 -6.13 -32.04 -68.99
CA LYS A 818 -6.00 -32.89 -67.78
C LYS A 818 -4.69 -32.74 -66.99
N LYS A 819 -4.70 -32.63 -65.66
CA LYS A 819 -5.65 -33.11 -64.65
C LYS A 819 -5.76 -32.09 -63.51
#